data_AF-A0A1A8BPZ8-F1
#
_entry.id   AF-A0A1A8BPZ8-F1
#
_cell.length_a   1.000
_cell.length_b   1.000
_cell.length_c   1.000
_cell.angle_alpha   90.00
_cell.angle_beta   90.00
_cell.angle_gamma   90.00
#
_symmetry.space_group_name_H-M   'P 1'
#
loop_
_entity.id
_entity.type
_entity.pdbx_description
1 polymer ?
#
loop_
_entity_poly.entity_id
_entity_poly.type
_entity_poly.pdbx_seq_one_letter_code
_entity_poly.pdbx_strand_id
1 'polypeptide(L)'
;MDSGSDSPLYLGLDFSTQQLKVVAIDGDLNVVHQNYLQFDSELPEFRTQGGVYLHMDRLTVTSPVLMWVKALDLLLDKMKTEGFDFSRVRALSGSGQQHGSVFWRTGASQTLAHLHPDQNLHQLLQDSFSVLDSPVWMDSSTSYQCQNLEVATGGALRLAQVTGSRAYERFTGNQICKLYQSRSARFWCTERISLVSSFAASLFLGGFASIDYSDGSGMNLLDIRTKRWSEVCLEATAPHLGRLLGLPVPSTSVLGPVSNYFVHRYGFSENCSVVAFTGDNPASLAGMRLQQGDMAVSLGTSDTVFLSIQEPRPALEGHIFCNPVDLEAYMALLWYPHTTRTSHPVLLGFYFDSQEITPPASGVHRFDSENFEVSHWSPQVELRALVEGQFLSRRLHAERLGYSITAGTRVLATGGASSNRELLQVLADVFSAPVYTMDLSNSACLGSAYRALHGLVAESGVSFFDVVKKAPEPQLVATPDPAATQTEKTNQSGVERCEAEEDKHSHCFSSWRNESGSIELLKRGCWLDDFNCYNRQECVVTEESPQVFFCCCEGNFCNENFTYLPDRSRPVIRARPGGTGPLHLLIYCLLLVITLLVGLLATVWLYQHRKPPYGHVDVSEDPGPPSASPLLALKPLQLLEVKARGRFGCVWKAQVLNEFVAVKIFPIQNKESWQNERDVFLTPGMRHENILRFLGAERRGQQGGTHLEAELWLITEFHEKGSLSDFLKGNAVSWTELCLITESMARGLAYLHEDVPRLKGHGHKPAIAHRDFKSKNIILRSDLTAVIADFGLAIGFEAGEPPGETHGQVGTRRYMAPEVLEGAINFQRDAFLRIDMYALGLVLWEVLTRCHAADGPVDEYLLPFEVVVGQHPTLEDLQEVVVHKKMRPTIKEVWLKHDGLAQFCETVEDCWDHDAEARLSAGCVEERISQIRRHASIQGPPTPLVSSPVTMVTNVDLTSKETRT
;
A
#
# COMPACT_ATOMS: atom_id res chain seq x y z
N MET A 1 -36.18 37.76 -16.59
CA MET A 1 -35.00 37.43 -17.43
C MET A 1 -35.01 35.92 -17.53
N ASP A 2 -35.69 35.37 -18.53
CA ASP A 2 -35.76 33.93 -18.78
C ASP A 2 -34.66 33.58 -19.80
N SER A 3 -33.51 33.12 -19.32
CA SER A 3 -32.36 32.77 -20.18
C SER A 3 -31.70 31.44 -19.80
N GLY A 4 -32.31 30.65 -18.92
CA GLY A 4 -31.73 29.39 -18.42
C GLY A 4 -32.18 28.11 -19.14
N SER A 5 -33.28 28.13 -19.89
CA SER A 5 -33.91 26.90 -20.41
C SER A 5 -33.30 26.34 -21.69
N ASP A 6 -32.58 27.16 -22.47
CA ASP A 6 -32.22 26.87 -23.87
C ASP A 6 -30.70 26.70 -24.10
N SER A 7 -29.88 26.72 -23.04
CA SER A 7 -28.41 26.63 -23.20
C SER A 7 -27.98 25.22 -23.65
N PRO A 8 -27.01 25.11 -24.58
CA PRO A 8 -26.50 23.81 -25.04
C PRO A 8 -25.74 23.08 -23.93
N LEU A 9 -25.87 21.76 -23.91
CA LEU A 9 -25.23 20.89 -22.93
C LEU A 9 -24.15 20.00 -23.55
N TYR A 10 -23.15 19.64 -22.75
CA TYR A 10 -22.05 18.76 -23.12
C TYR A 10 -21.90 17.66 -22.07
N LEU A 11 -21.89 16.40 -22.50
CA LEU A 11 -21.79 15.24 -21.60
C LEU A 11 -20.36 14.71 -21.52
N GLY A 12 -19.93 14.41 -20.30
CA GLY A 12 -18.71 13.67 -20.00
C GLY A 12 -19.03 12.42 -19.18
N LEU A 13 -18.75 11.25 -19.75
CA LEU A 13 -18.91 9.96 -19.05
C LEU A 13 -17.56 9.44 -18.52
N ASP A 14 -17.60 8.55 -17.54
CA ASP A 14 -16.43 7.83 -17.02
C ASP A 14 -16.78 6.36 -16.71
N PHE A 15 -16.33 5.47 -17.58
CA PHE A 15 -16.42 4.02 -17.45
C PHE A 15 -15.27 3.50 -16.58
N SER A 16 -15.34 3.79 -15.29
CA SER A 16 -14.33 3.41 -14.30
C SER A 16 -14.41 1.90 -13.94
N THR A 17 -13.53 1.45 -13.04
CA THR A 17 -13.50 0.04 -12.58
C THR A 17 -14.74 -0.37 -11.78
N GLN A 18 -15.23 0.50 -10.88
CA GLN A 18 -16.29 0.15 -9.91
C GLN A 18 -17.67 0.72 -10.24
N GLN A 19 -17.72 1.75 -11.10
CA GLN A 19 -18.93 2.52 -11.41
C GLN A 19 -18.87 3.18 -12.78
N LEU A 20 -20.05 3.46 -13.34
CA LEU A 20 -20.21 4.36 -14.48
C LEU A 20 -20.72 5.72 -13.97
N LYS A 21 -20.02 6.81 -14.30
CA LYS A 21 -20.40 8.17 -13.92
C LYS A 21 -20.72 9.04 -15.14
N VAL A 22 -21.52 10.08 -14.94
CA VAL A 22 -21.83 11.10 -15.95
C VAL A 22 -21.92 12.50 -15.33
N VAL A 23 -21.37 13.48 -16.04
CA VAL A 23 -21.51 14.91 -15.76
C VAL A 23 -22.03 15.60 -17.02
N ALA A 24 -22.99 16.51 -16.85
CA ALA A 24 -23.41 17.45 -17.89
C ALA A 24 -22.98 18.86 -17.51
N ILE A 25 -22.35 19.57 -18.45
CA ILE A 25 -22.03 20.99 -18.31
C ILE A 25 -22.81 21.84 -19.32
N ASP A 26 -23.05 23.10 -18.98
CA ASP A 26 -23.55 24.12 -19.91
C ASP A 26 -22.42 24.79 -20.72
N GLY A 27 -22.79 25.70 -21.63
CA GLY A 27 -21.84 26.52 -22.41
C GLY A 27 -21.09 27.59 -21.62
N ASP A 28 -21.38 27.75 -20.32
CA ASP A 28 -20.60 28.57 -19.38
C ASP A 28 -19.70 27.71 -18.48
N LEU A 29 -19.67 26.38 -18.71
CA LEU A 29 -18.86 25.36 -18.03
C LEU A 29 -19.30 25.02 -16.60
N ASN A 30 -20.54 25.39 -16.23
CA ASN A 30 -21.13 24.99 -14.96
C ASN A 30 -21.62 23.54 -15.05
N VAL A 31 -21.40 22.75 -14.00
CA VAL A 31 -22.04 21.43 -13.85
C VAL A 31 -23.53 21.64 -13.57
N VAL A 32 -24.38 21.22 -14.50
CA VAL A 32 -25.85 21.34 -14.37
C VAL A 32 -26.53 20.02 -13.99
N HIS A 33 -25.84 18.89 -14.19
CA HIS A 33 -26.32 17.57 -13.80
C HIS A 33 -25.12 16.64 -13.54
N GLN A 34 -25.26 15.75 -12.57
CA GLN A 34 -24.30 14.69 -12.28
C GLN A 34 -25.04 13.45 -11.78
N ASN A 35 -24.63 12.27 -12.24
CA ASN A 35 -25.22 11.01 -11.80
C ASN A 35 -24.18 9.88 -11.90
N TYR A 36 -24.45 8.76 -11.25
CA TYR A 36 -23.58 7.58 -11.26
C TYR A 36 -24.39 6.30 -11.09
N LEU A 37 -23.75 5.18 -11.42
CA LEU A 37 -24.24 3.82 -11.19
C LEU A 37 -23.09 2.93 -10.69
N GLN A 38 -23.23 2.39 -9.48
CA GLN A 38 -22.24 1.53 -8.82
C GLN A 38 -22.48 0.06 -9.18
N PHE A 39 -21.49 -0.62 -9.74
CA PHE A 39 -21.69 -1.94 -10.36
C PHE A 39 -22.14 -3.02 -9.37
N ASP A 40 -21.42 -3.23 -8.27
CA ASP A 40 -21.71 -4.36 -7.37
C ASP A 40 -23.08 -4.25 -6.68
N SER A 41 -23.56 -3.03 -6.42
CA SER A 41 -24.83 -2.77 -5.74
C SER A 41 -26.04 -2.65 -6.68
N GLU A 42 -25.87 -2.10 -7.88
CA GLU A 42 -26.96 -1.87 -8.84
C GLU A 42 -27.03 -2.94 -9.95
N LEU A 43 -25.99 -3.76 -10.10
CA LEU A 43 -25.90 -4.91 -11.03
C LEU A 43 -25.45 -6.22 -10.34
N PRO A 44 -25.99 -6.58 -9.15
CA PRO A 44 -25.49 -7.69 -8.33
C PRO A 44 -25.62 -9.06 -9.00
N GLU A 45 -26.43 -9.22 -10.05
CA GLU A 45 -26.53 -10.46 -10.83
C GLU A 45 -25.22 -10.84 -11.54
N PHE A 46 -24.32 -9.86 -11.78
CA PHE A 46 -22.98 -10.13 -12.30
C PHE A 46 -22.02 -10.61 -11.20
N ARG A 47 -22.34 -10.44 -9.90
CA ARG A 47 -21.53 -10.96 -8.77
C ARG A 47 -20.06 -10.52 -8.78
N THR A 48 -19.81 -9.30 -9.25
CA THR A 48 -18.48 -8.68 -9.15
C THR A 48 -18.17 -8.25 -7.72
N GLN A 49 -16.88 -8.04 -7.44
CA GLN A 49 -16.38 -7.37 -6.25
C GLN A 49 -15.44 -6.26 -6.71
N GLY A 50 -15.72 -5.00 -6.35
CA GLY A 50 -15.04 -3.84 -6.93
C GLY A 50 -15.26 -3.73 -8.45
N GLY A 51 -16.40 -4.20 -8.99
CA GLY A 51 -16.68 -4.23 -10.42
C GLY A 51 -15.86 -5.24 -11.25
N VAL A 52 -15.14 -6.16 -10.60
CA VAL A 52 -14.29 -7.17 -11.26
C VAL A 52 -14.50 -8.59 -10.72
N TYR A 53 -13.95 -9.54 -11.47
CA TYR A 53 -13.63 -10.89 -11.01
C TYR A 53 -12.12 -11.03 -10.84
N LEU A 54 -11.69 -11.45 -9.65
CA LEU A 54 -10.36 -12.03 -9.43
C LEU A 54 -10.45 -13.54 -9.71
N HIS A 55 -9.65 -14.04 -10.67
CA HIS A 55 -9.69 -15.46 -11.02
C HIS A 55 -8.88 -16.32 -10.05
N MET A 56 -9.04 -17.64 -10.14
CA MET A 56 -8.40 -18.63 -9.26
C MET A 56 -6.86 -18.56 -9.25
N ASP A 57 -6.23 -18.03 -10.30
CA ASP A 57 -4.78 -17.83 -10.39
C ASP A 57 -4.28 -16.61 -9.60
N ARG A 58 -5.20 -15.78 -9.07
CA ARG A 58 -4.94 -14.53 -8.34
C ARG A 58 -4.15 -13.47 -9.13
N LEU A 59 -4.02 -13.63 -10.45
CA LEU A 59 -3.31 -12.71 -11.36
C LEU A 59 -4.21 -12.22 -12.49
N THR A 60 -5.10 -13.07 -12.99
CA THR A 60 -6.06 -12.70 -14.03
C THR A 60 -7.21 -11.91 -13.39
N VAL A 61 -7.49 -10.72 -13.91
CA VAL A 61 -8.54 -9.82 -13.40
C VAL A 61 -9.38 -9.29 -14.56
N THR A 62 -10.70 -9.46 -14.49
CA THR A 62 -11.62 -9.15 -15.60
C THR A 62 -12.93 -8.52 -15.15
N SER A 63 -13.58 -7.71 -16.00
CA SER A 63 -14.98 -7.30 -15.83
C SER A 63 -15.87 -7.87 -16.95
N PRO A 64 -17.14 -8.21 -16.69
CA PRO A 64 -18.08 -8.59 -17.74
C PRO A 64 -18.42 -7.41 -18.66
N VAL A 65 -18.24 -7.55 -19.98
CA VAL A 65 -18.52 -6.47 -20.94
C VAL A 65 -20.00 -6.06 -20.90
N LEU A 66 -20.90 -7.03 -20.75
CA LEU A 66 -22.35 -6.79 -20.68
C LEU A 66 -22.78 -6.03 -19.41
N MET A 67 -21.96 -6.04 -18.35
CA MET A 67 -22.18 -5.22 -17.17
C MET A 67 -22.03 -3.73 -17.52
N TRP A 68 -20.99 -3.36 -18.28
CA TRP A 68 -20.80 -1.99 -18.76
C TRP A 68 -21.90 -1.54 -19.74
N VAL A 69 -22.37 -2.44 -20.61
CA VAL A 69 -23.51 -2.12 -21.50
C VAL A 69 -24.79 -1.88 -20.70
N LYS A 70 -25.10 -2.75 -19.73
CA LYS A 70 -26.30 -2.61 -18.89
C LYS A 70 -26.23 -1.42 -17.92
N ALA A 71 -25.04 -1.09 -17.42
CA ALA A 71 -24.80 0.12 -16.65
C ALA A 71 -25.16 1.38 -17.46
N LEU A 72 -24.84 1.41 -18.76
CA LEU A 72 -25.20 2.54 -19.62
C LEU A 72 -26.72 2.64 -19.85
N ASP A 73 -27.41 1.52 -20.12
CA ASP A 73 -28.87 1.49 -20.22
C ASP A 73 -29.52 2.10 -18.95
N LEU A 74 -29.14 1.59 -17.78
CA LEU A 74 -29.71 2.01 -16.50
C LEU A 74 -29.37 3.46 -16.13
N LEU A 75 -28.14 3.93 -16.40
CA LEU A 75 -27.77 5.31 -16.11
C LEU A 75 -28.53 6.30 -16.98
N LEU A 76 -28.72 6.01 -18.27
CA LEU A 76 -29.51 6.87 -19.16
C LEU A 76 -31.01 6.81 -18.84
N ASP A 77 -31.55 5.65 -18.46
CA ASP A 77 -32.93 5.51 -17.99
C ASP A 77 -33.16 6.31 -16.68
N LYS A 78 -32.17 6.31 -15.76
CA LYS A 78 -32.15 7.09 -14.52
C LYS A 78 -32.16 8.60 -14.80
N MET A 79 -31.24 9.09 -15.63
CA MET A 79 -31.22 10.49 -16.10
C MET A 79 -32.55 10.91 -16.75
N LYS A 80 -33.14 10.06 -17.60
CA LYS A 80 -34.44 10.31 -18.25
C LYS A 80 -35.58 10.39 -17.23
N THR A 81 -35.57 9.53 -16.21
CA THR A 81 -36.56 9.52 -15.12
C THR A 81 -36.45 10.75 -14.23
N GLU A 82 -35.23 11.25 -14.02
CA GLU A 82 -34.94 12.52 -13.32
C GLU A 82 -35.28 13.77 -14.16
N GLY A 83 -35.73 13.61 -15.40
CA GLY A 83 -36.15 14.71 -16.27
C GLY A 83 -35.01 15.42 -17.00
N PHE A 84 -33.86 14.78 -17.17
CA PHE A 84 -32.75 15.34 -17.95
C PHE A 84 -33.12 15.54 -19.43
N ASP A 85 -32.93 16.75 -19.93
CA ASP A 85 -33.26 17.13 -21.32
C ASP A 85 -32.11 16.80 -22.28
N PHE A 86 -32.15 15.59 -22.83
CA PHE A 86 -31.19 15.11 -23.84
C PHE A 86 -31.22 15.92 -25.15
N SER A 87 -32.30 16.65 -25.46
CA SER A 87 -32.42 17.38 -26.73
C SER A 87 -31.45 18.56 -26.84
N ARG A 88 -30.98 19.04 -25.69
CA ARG A 88 -29.98 20.12 -25.55
C ARG A 88 -28.55 19.65 -25.69
N VAL A 89 -28.27 18.35 -25.66
CA VAL A 89 -26.91 17.81 -25.75
C VAL A 89 -26.35 18.03 -27.16
N ARG A 90 -25.24 18.77 -27.28
CA ARG A 90 -24.58 19.11 -28.55
C ARG A 90 -23.32 18.29 -28.83
N ALA A 91 -22.65 17.84 -27.79
CA ALA A 91 -21.63 16.81 -27.92
C ALA A 91 -21.52 15.97 -26.65
N LEU A 92 -20.99 14.77 -26.81
CA LEU A 92 -20.60 13.91 -25.71
C LEU A 92 -19.18 13.35 -25.95
N SER A 93 -18.46 13.11 -24.87
CA SER A 93 -17.22 12.35 -24.83
C SER A 93 -17.17 11.59 -23.51
N GLY A 94 -16.11 10.82 -23.30
CA GLY A 94 -15.92 10.10 -22.04
C GLY A 94 -14.53 9.58 -21.85
N SER A 95 -14.35 9.04 -20.65
CA SER A 95 -13.22 8.24 -20.21
C SER A 95 -13.62 6.78 -20.09
N GLY A 96 -12.64 5.90 -20.26
CA GLY A 96 -12.71 4.53 -19.75
C GLY A 96 -11.47 4.22 -18.92
N GLN A 97 -11.59 3.27 -17.99
CA GLN A 97 -10.43 2.72 -17.28
C GLN A 97 -9.38 2.23 -18.30
N GLN A 98 -8.14 2.69 -18.15
CA GLN A 98 -7.10 2.46 -19.16
C GLN A 98 -6.78 0.98 -19.33
N HIS A 99 -6.16 0.64 -20.47
CA HIS A 99 -5.64 -0.68 -20.83
C HIS A 99 -6.68 -1.83 -20.98
N GLY A 100 -7.86 -1.71 -20.38
CA GLY A 100 -8.91 -2.71 -20.50
C GLY A 100 -9.41 -2.85 -21.93
N SER A 101 -9.69 -4.07 -22.39
CA SER A 101 -9.99 -4.33 -23.81
C SER A 101 -11.21 -5.20 -24.06
N VAL A 102 -12.02 -4.79 -25.03
CA VAL A 102 -13.24 -5.46 -25.49
C VAL A 102 -13.03 -6.08 -26.87
N PHE A 103 -13.49 -7.32 -27.03
CA PHE A 103 -13.31 -8.13 -28.23
C PHE A 103 -14.68 -8.38 -28.87
N TRP A 104 -14.96 -7.66 -29.96
CA TRP A 104 -16.22 -7.73 -30.67
C TRP A 104 -16.27 -8.93 -31.60
N ARG A 105 -17.33 -9.72 -31.52
CA ARG A 105 -17.56 -10.90 -32.37
C ARG A 105 -17.83 -10.48 -33.82
N THR A 106 -17.43 -11.32 -34.77
CA THR A 106 -17.83 -11.17 -36.18
C THR A 106 -19.34 -10.99 -36.32
N GLY A 107 -19.77 -9.93 -37.00
CA GLY A 107 -21.16 -9.51 -37.16
C GLY A 107 -21.61 -8.39 -36.21
N ALA A 108 -20.86 -8.07 -35.15
CA ALA A 108 -21.23 -7.03 -34.18
C ALA A 108 -21.39 -5.63 -34.80
N SER A 109 -20.60 -5.31 -35.84
CA SER A 109 -20.77 -4.11 -36.67
C SER A 109 -22.16 -3.99 -37.29
N GLN A 110 -22.76 -5.10 -37.72
CA GLN A 110 -24.13 -5.11 -38.27
C GLN A 110 -25.16 -4.89 -37.17
N THR A 111 -24.96 -5.48 -35.99
CA THR A 111 -25.84 -5.28 -34.82
C THR A 111 -25.82 -3.82 -34.36
N LEU A 112 -24.64 -3.22 -34.23
CA LEU A 112 -24.47 -1.81 -33.85
C LEU A 112 -25.16 -0.85 -34.83
N ALA A 113 -25.10 -1.13 -36.13
CA ALA A 113 -25.73 -0.31 -37.17
C ALA A 113 -27.27 -0.41 -37.19
N HIS A 114 -27.87 -1.39 -36.52
CA HIS A 114 -29.32 -1.67 -36.56
C HIS A 114 -29.93 -1.80 -35.14
N LEU A 115 -29.47 -0.99 -34.19
CA LEU A 115 -30.01 -0.96 -32.82
C LEU A 115 -31.46 -0.46 -32.80
N HIS A 116 -32.39 -1.25 -32.24
CA HIS A 116 -33.81 -0.89 -32.12
C HIS A 116 -34.09 -0.10 -30.83
N PRO A 117 -34.67 1.11 -30.89
CA PRO A 117 -34.81 1.99 -29.71
C PRO A 117 -35.76 1.45 -28.62
N ASP A 118 -36.68 0.54 -28.97
CA ASP A 118 -37.62 -0.06 -28.01
C ASP A 118 -36.99 -1.14 -27.11
N GLN A 119 -35.77 -1.59 -27.41
CA GLN A 119 -35.05 -2.62 -26.64
C GLN A 119 -33.81 -2.02 -25.97
N ASN A 120 -33.30 -2.68 -24.93
CA ASN A 120 -32.12 -2.23 -24.19
C ASN A 120 -30.83 -2.68 -24.91
N LEU A 121 -29.76 -1.89 -24.82
CA LEU A 121 -28.48 -2.20 -25.45
C LEU A 121 -27.93 -3.56 -24.99
N HIS A 122 -28.05 -3.90 -23.71
CA HIS A 122 -27.52 -5.18 -23.20
C HIS A 122 -28.24 -6.40 -23.78
N GLN A 123 -29.51 -6.26 -24.21
CA GLN A 123 -30.27 -7.31 -24.88
C GLN A 123 -29.84 -7.41 -26.35
N LEU A 124 -29.75 -6.27 -27.04
CA LEU A 124 -29.33 -6.20 -28.44
C LEU A 124 -27.88 -6.68 -28.65
N LEU A 125 -27.00 -6.43 -27.68
CA LEU A 125 -25.56 -6.71 -27.77
C LEU A 125 -25.10 -7.99 -27.05
N GLN A 126 -26.00 -8.79 -26.45
CA GLN A 126 -25.65 -9.98 -25.67
C GLN A 126 -24.72 -10.96 -26.43
N ASP A 127 -24.89 -11.09 -27.75
CA ASP A 127 -24.15 -12.00 -28.63
C ASP A 127 -23.01 -11.31 -29.41
N SER A 128 -22.77 -10.01 -29.18
CA SER A 128 -21.82 -9.19 -29.96
C SER A 128 -20.36 -9.30 -29.50
N PHE A 129 -20.04 -10.14 -28.53
CA PHE A 129 -18.70 -10.24 -27.94
C PHE A 129 -18.09 -11.65 -28.09
N SER A 130 -16.84 -11.73 -28.53
CA SER A 130 -16.07 -12.98 -28.61
C SER A 130 -15.42 -13.36 -27.27
N VAL A 131 -15.23 -12.36 -26.39
CA VAL A 131 -14.79 -12.50 -25.01
C VAL A 131 -15.79 -11.77 -24.12
N LEU A 132 -16.40 -12.49 -23.17
CA LEU A 132 -17.42 -11.93 -22.27
C LEU A 132 -16.81 -11.22 -21.06
N ASP A 133 -15.69 -11.75 -20.55
CA ASP A 133 -14.94 -11.21 -19.41
C ASP A 133 -13.69 -10.51 -19.93
N SER A 134 -13.74 -9.19 -20.02
CA SER A 134 -12.66 -8.35 -20.53
C SER A 134 -11.56 -8.17 -19.50
N PRO A 135 -10.26 -8.34 -19.84
CA PRO A 135 -9.17 -7.99 -18.94
C PRO A 135 -9.19 -6.48 -18.65
N VAL A 136 -8.83 -6.11 -17.42
CA VAL A 136 -8.82 -4.72 -16.93
C VAL A 136 -7.42 -4.33 -16.42
N TRP A 137 -7.23 -3.07 -16.04
CA TRP A 137 -5.91 -2.52 -15.65
C TRP A 137 -5.23 -3.23 -14.46
N MET A 138 -5.99 -3.95 -13.63
CA MET A 138 -5.49 -4.71 -12.48
C MET A 138 -4.93 -6.09 -12.85
N ASP A 139 -5.07 -6.54 -14.11
CA ASP A 139 -4.56 -7.85 -14.54
C ASP A 139 -3.03 -7.86 -14.61
N SER A 140 -2.41 -8.80 -13.89
CA SER A 140 -0.96 -8.97 -13.74
C SER A 140 -0.45 -10.31 -14.31
N SER A 141 -1.23 -10.94 -15.20
CA SER A 141 -1.06 -12.34 -15.58
C SER A 141 -0.25 -12.61 -16.86
N THR A 142 0.39 -11.58 -17.42
CA THR A 142 0.95 -11.60 -18.79
C THR A 142 2.47 -11.38 -18.86
N SER A 143 3.20 -11.57 -17.75
CA SER A 143 4.65 -11.31 -17.67
C SER A 143 5.46 -12.06 -18.75
N TYR A 144 4.99 -13.24 -19.19
CA TYR A 144 5.58 -13.98 -20.31
C TYR A 144 5.43 -13.26 -21.66
N GLN A 145 4.24 -12.70 -21.93
CA GLN A 145 3.98 -11.91 -23.13
C GLN A 145 4.77 -10.59 -23.11
N CYS A 146 4.89 -9.94 -21.94
CA CYS A 146 5.74 -8.77 -21.75
C CYS A 146 7.19 -9.03 -22.17
N GLN A 147 7.80 -10.11 -21.65
CA GLN A 147 9.18 -10.50 -21.99
C GLN A 147 9.34 -10.77 -23.49
N ASN A 148 8.38 -11.46 -24.12
CA ASN A 148 8.42 -11.72 -25.56
C ASN A 148 8.33 -10.43 -26.40
N LEU A 149 7.48 -9.47 -26.00
CA LEU A 149 7.35 -8.18 -26.69
C LEU A 149 8.62 -7.32 -26.54
N GLU A 150 9.23 -7.31 -25.35
CA GLU A 150 10.52 -6.64 -25.12
C GLU A 150 11.62 -7.30 -25.98
N VAL A 151 11.70 -8.63 -26.06
CA VAL A 151 12.68 -9.32 -26.92
C VAL A 151 12.45 -9.01 -28.40
N ALA A 152 11.21 -9.08 -28.89
CA ALA A 152 10.86 -8.84 -30.29
C ALA A 152 11.14 -7.40 -30.75
N THR A 153 11.04 -6.42 -29.86
CA THR A 153 11.33 -5.00 -30.15
C THR A 153 12.78 -4.59 -29.96
N GLY A 154 13.66 -5.50 -29.52
CA GLY A 154 15.09 -5.20 -29.30
C GLY A 154 15.42 -4.69 -27.89
N GLY A 155 14.55 -4.93 -26.92
CA GLY A 155 14.76 -4.68 -25.48
C GLY A 155 13.76 -3.70 -24.87
N ALA A 156 13.58 -3.78 -23.55
CA ALA A 156 12.66 -2.94 -22.77
C ALA A 156 12.79 -1.43 -23.06
N LEU A 157 14.02 -0.91 -23.15
CA LEU A 157 14.27 0.49 -23.45
C LEU A 157 13.88 0.86 -24.89
N ARG A 158 14.01 -0.08 -25.84
CA ARG A 158 13.62 0.16 -27.22
C ARG A 158 12.10 0.20 -27.37
N LEU A 159 11.38 -0.70 -26.68
CA LEU A 159 9.93 -0.65 -26.57
C LEU A 159 9.45 0.67 -25.94
N ALA A 160 10.14 1.15 -24.90
CA ALA A 160 9.86 2.45 -24.29
C ALA A 160 10.08 3.63 -25.25
N GLN A 161 11.21 3.66 -25.98
CA GLN A 161 11.49 4.71 -26.97
C GLN A 161 10.42 4.85 -28.06
N VAL A 162 9.78 3.74 -28.43
CA VAL A 162 8.70 3.67 -29.44
C VAL A 162 7.35 3.99 -28.80
N THR A 163 6.98 3.30 -27.73
CA THR A 163 5.61 3.26 -27.19
C THR A 163 5.38 4.12 -25.95
N GLY A 164 6.42 4.79 -25.44
CA GLY A 164 6.35 5.59 -24.22
C GLY A 164 6.39 4.77 -22.92
N SER A 165 6.49 3.44 -22.99
CA SER A 165 6.63 2.55 -21.83
C SER A 165 7.36 1.27 -22.20
N ARG A 166 8.06 0.67 -21.24
CA ARG A 166 8.45 -0.75 -21.35
C ARG A 166 7.21 -1.66 -21.31
N ALA A 167 7.38 -2.98 -21.39
CA ALA A 167 6.21 -3.87 -21.30
C ALA A 167 5.70 -3.95 -19.85
N TYR A 168 4.40 -3.79 -19.68
CA TYR A 168 3.69 -3.96 -18.39
C TYR A 168 2.51 -4.89 -18.59
N GLU A 169 2.20 -5.71 -17.59
CA GLU A 169 1.25 -6.81 -17.73
C GLU A 169 -0.16 -6.35 -18.13
N ARG A 170 -0.62 -5.26 -17.51
CA ARG A 170 -1.91 -4.66 -17.83
C ARG A 170 -2.00 -4.09 -19.24
N PHE A 171 -0.89 -3.71 -19.88
CA PHE A 171 -0.91 -3.03 -21.18
C PHE A 171 -1.48 -3.92 -22.28
N THR A 172 -2.35 -3.33 -23.08
CA THR A 172 -3.31 -4.06 -23.91
C THR A 172 -2.70 -5.04 -24.91
N GLY A 173 -1.53 -4.73 -25.49
CA GLY A 173 -0.83 -5.65 -26.38
C GLY A 173 -0.51 -6.99 -25.71
N ASN A 174 -0.05 -6.97 -24.46
CA ASN A 174 0.29 -8.18 -23.70
C ASN A 174 -0.96 -9.04 -23.41
N GLN A 175 -2.08 -8.38 -23.09
CA GLN A 175 -3.39 -9.01 -22.90
C GLN A 175 -3.96 -9.63 -24.19
N ILE A 176 -3.85 -8.93 -25.32
CA ILE A 176 -4.23 -9.44 -26.64
C ILE A 176 -3.37 -10.66 -27.02
N CYS A 177 -2.06 -10.60 -26.76
CA CYS A 177 -1.13 -11.70 -27.00
C CYS A 177 -1.51 -12.94 -26.17
N LYS A 178 -1.81 -12.77 -24.86
CA LYS A 178 -2.31 -13.85 -23.99
C LYS A 178 -3.61 -14.46 -24.52
N LEU A 179 -4.57 -13.64 -24.97
CA LEU A 179 -5.82 -14.14 -25.53
C LEU A 179 -5.59 -14.94 -26.82
N TYR A 180 -4.78 -14.43 -27.74
CA TYR A 180 -4.42 -15.10 -28.98
C TYR A 180 -3.76 -16.47 -28.72
N GLN A 181 -2.81 -16.53 -27.79
CA GLN A 181 -2.09 -17.76 -27.42
C GLN A 181 -2.97 -18.77 -26.68
N SER A 182 -3.74 -18.34 -25.68
CA SER A 182 -4.48 -19.25 -24.78
C SER A 182 -5.90 -19.59 -25.24
N ARG A 183 -6.53 -18.72 -26.05
CA ARG A 183 -7.95 -18.83 -26.46
C ARG A 183 -8.12 -18.46 -27.94
N SER A 184 -7.21 -18.95 -28.79
CA SER A 184 -7.13 -18.64 -30.23
C SER A 184 -8.47 -18.69 -30.97
N ALA A 185 -9.34 -19.67 -30.68
CA ALA A 185 -10.67 -19.77 -31.28
C ALA A 185 -11.57 -18.54 -30.99
N ARG A 186 -11.50 -17.93 -29.79
CA ARG A 186 -12.21 -16.68 -29.48
C ARG A 186 -11.59 -15.50 -30.23
N PHE A 187 -10.26 -15.44 -30.31
CA PHE A 187 -9.55 -14.42 -31.08
C PHE A 187 -9.92 -14.45 -32.57
N TRP A 188 -9.96 -15.63 -33.20
CA TRP A 188 -10.33 -15.76 -34.61
C TRP A 188 -11.79 -15.40 -34.93
N CYS A 189 -12.69 -15.45 -33.94
CA CYS A 189 -14.06 -14.93 -34.06
C CYS A 189 -14.18 -13.43 -33.76
N THR A 190 -13.07 -12.70 -33.60
CA THR A 190 -13.05 -11.26 -33.32
C THR A 190 -12.92 -10.45 -34.62
N GLU A 191 -13.80 -9.47 -34.84
CA GLU A 191 -13.68 -8.54 -35.98
C GLU A 191 -13.11 -7.17 -35.59
N ARG A 192 -13.26 -6.77 -34.32
CA ARG A 192 -12.79 -5.49 -33.79
C ARG A 192 -12.27 -5.67 -32.35
N ILE A 193 -11.20 -4.96 -32.02
CA ILE A 193 -10.72 -4.82 -30.64
C ILE A 193 -10.78 -3.33 -30.26
N SER A 194 -11.34 -3.04 -29.09
CA SER A 194 -11.52 -1.71 -28.54
C SER A 194 -10.88 -1.62 -27.15
N LEU A 195 -10.31 -0.46 -26.80
CA LEU A 195 -10.14 -0.08 -25.38
C LEU A 195 -11.52 0.26 -24.78
N VAL A 196 -11.69 0.19 -23.45
CA VAL A 196 -12.95 0.54 -22.75
C VAL A 196 -13.48 1.91 -23.20
N SER A 197 -12.60 2.89 -23.33
CA SER A 197 -12.86 4.22 -23.90
C SER A 197 -13.53 4.16 -25.28
N SER A 198 -12.84 3.60 -26.28
CA SER A 198 -13.36 3.43 -27.65
C SER A 198 -14.57 2.49 -27.72
N PHE A 199 -14.71 1.53 -26.82
CA PHE A 199 -15.89 0.67 -26.70
C PHE A 199 -17.11 1.50 -26.31
N ALA A 200 -17.01 2.33 -25.27
CA ALA A 200 -18.07 3.23 -24.85
C ALA A 200 -18.46 4.23 -25.95
N ALA A 201 -17.48 4.82 -26.65
CA ALA A 201 -17.73 5.65 -27.82
C ALA A 201 -18.48 4.88 -28.93
N SER A 202 -18.16 3.60 -29.13
CA SER A 202 -18.82 2.76 -30.15
C SER A 202 -20.29 2.51 -29.85
N LEU A 203 -20.66 2.41 -28.56
CA LEU A 203 -22.06 2.30 -28.14
C LEU A 203 -22.83 3.55 -28.59
N PHE A 204 -22.34 4.75 -28.28
CA PHE A 204 -22.99 6.01 -28.67
C PHE A 204 -23.06 6.24 -30.18
N LEU A 205 -22.04 5.81 -30.94
CA LEU A 205 -22.03 5.93 -32.40
C LEU A 205 -22.98 4.94 -33.12
N GLY A 206 -23.32 3.81 -32.50
CA GLY A 206 -23.95 2.70 -33.24
C GLY A 206 -23.00 2.12 -34.31
N GLY A 207 -21.69 2.12 -34.04
CA GLY A 207 -20.64 1.70 -34.95
C GLY A 207 -19.27 1.77 -34.28
N PHE A 208 -18.25 1.14 -34.86
CA PHE A 208 -16.94 1.08 -34.21
C PHE A 208 -16.21 2.42 -34.20
N ALA A 209 -15.98 2.95 -33.00
CA ALA A 209 -15.10 4.09 -32.77
C ALA A 209 -13.63 3.76 -33.02
N SER A 210 -12.85 4.76 -33.41
CA SER A 210 -11.38 4.71 -33.37
C SER A 210 -10.87 4.80 -31.93
N ILE A 211 -9.69 4.23 -31.68
CA ILE A 211 -8.92 4.45 -30.44
C ILE A 211 -8.21 5.79 -30.57
N ASP A 212 -8.17 6.60 -29.51
CA ASP A 212 -7.46 7.88 -29.55
C ASP A 212 -5.94 7.71 -29.32
N TYR A 213 -5.16 8.74 -29.65
CA TYR A 213 -3.70 8.70 -29.43
C TYR A 213 -3.32 8.57 -27.95
N SER A 214 -4.08 9.17 -27.03
CA SER A 214 -3.70 9.19 -25.62
C SER A 214 -3.90 7.82 -24.96
N ASP A 215 -5.10 7.22 -25.03
CA ASP A 215 -5.34 5.91 -24.44
C ASP A 215 -4.67 4.79 -25.27
N GLY A 216 -4.56 4.97 -26.59
CA GLY A 216 -3.78 4.12 -27.48
C GLY A 216 -2.29 4.02 -27.13
N SER A 217 -1.74 5.01 -26.41
CA SER A 217 -0.38 4.95 -25.87
C SER A 217 -0.25 3.90 -24.74
N GLY A 218 -1.33 3.64 -23.99
CA GLY A 218 -1.40 2.63 -22.92
C GLY A 218 -1.44 1.17 -23.39
N MET A 219 -1.00 0.88 -24.62
CA MET A 219 -1.14 -0.44 -25.25
C MET A 219 0.17 -1.19 -25.48
N ASN A 220 1.34 -0.53 -25.41
CA ASN A 220 2.62 -1.00 -25.99
C ASN A 220 2.52 -1.30 -27.51
N LEU A 221 1.62 -0.63 -28.23
CA LEU A 221 1.40 -0.82 -29.67
C LEU A 221 1.52 0.47 -30.48
N LEU A 222 1.13 1.62 -29.93
CA LEU A 222 1.22 2.92 -30.62
C LEU A 222 2.66 3.42 -30.57
N ASP A 223 3.22 3.80 -31.71
CA ASP A 223 4.41 4.65 -31.74
C ASP A 223 3.98 6.09 -31.42
N ILE A 224 4.34 6.56 -30.23
CA ILE A 224 3.83 7.84 -29.68
C ILE A 224 4.34 9.06 -30.46
N ARG A 225 5.43 8.92 -31.24
CA ARG A 225 6.01 10.03 -32.01
C ARG A 225 5.30 10.17 -33.35
N THR A 226 5.20 9.07 -34.10
CA THR A 226 4.57 9.02 -35.43
C THR A 226 3.04 8.95 -35.37
N LYS A 227 2.45 8.72 -34.19
CA LYS A 227 1.00 8.60 -33.96
C LYS A 227 0.36 7.46 -34.77
N ARG A 228 1.13 6.40 -35.06
CA ARG A 228 0.72 5.21 -35.82
C ARG A 228 1.05 3.94 -35.05
N TRP A 229 0.36 2.84 -35.32
CA TRP A 229 0.74 1.55 -34.74
C TRP A 229 2.13 1.11 -35.21
N SER A 230 2.96 0.66 -34.27
CA SER A 230 4.28 0.09 -34.55
C SER A 230 4.12 -1.31 -35.15
N GLU A 231 4.55 -1.49 -36.40
CA GLU A 231 4.42 -2.77 -37.13
C GLU A 231 5.09 -3.92 -36.37
N VAL A 232 6.29 -3.70 -35.83
CA VAL A 232 7.03 -4.69 -35.00
C VAL A 232 6.22 -5.10 -33.76
N CYS A 233 5.56 -4.15 -33.08
CA CYS A 233 4.76 -4.45 -31.89
C CYS A 233 3.47 -5.20 -32.24
N LEU A 234 2.83 -4.85 -33.37
CA LEU A 234 1.65 -5.56 -33.88
C LEU A 234 1.99 -7.01 -34.25
N GLU A 235 3.06 -7.23 -35.01
CA GLU A 235 3.50 -8.56 -35.46
C GLU A 235 3.93 -9.45 -34.31
N ALA A 236 4.60 -8.90 -33.29
CA ALA A 236 4.97 -9.62 -32.07
C ALA A 236 3.76 -9.99 -31.19
N THR A 237 2.64 -9.27 -31.31
CA THR A 237 1.45 -9.45 -30.48
C THR A 237 0.47 -10.47 -31.06
N ALA A 238 -0.05 -10.23 -32.28
CA ALA A 238 -1.07 -11.08 -32.88
C ALA A 238 -1.22 -10.84 -34.41
N PRO A 239 -1.58 -11.89 -35.18
CA PRO A 239 -1.75 -11.76 -36.63
C PRO A 239 -2.91 -10.79 -36.97
N HIS A 240 -2.68 -9.97 -38.01
CA HIS A 240 -3.64 -8.99 -38.53
C HIS A 240 -4.14 -7.93 -37.53
N LEU A 241 -3.44 -7.73 -36.40
CA LEU A 241 -3.92 -6.88 -35.30
C LEU A 241 -4.24 -5.44 -35.71
N GLY A 242 -3.44 -4.83 -36.59
CA GLY A 242 -3.70 -3.47 -37.10
C GLY A 242 -5.08 -3.31 -37.78
N ARG A 243 -5.64 -4.38 -38.38
CA ARG A 243 -7.01 -4.37 -38.93
C ARG A 243 -8.05 -4.37 -37.81
N LEU A 244 -7.83 -5.16 -36.76
CA LEU A 244 -8.74 -5.28 -35.61
C LEU A 244 -8.79 -3.98 -34.80
N LEU A 245 -7.68 -3.25 -34.70
CA LEU A 245 -7.59 -1.94 -34.04
C LEU A 245 -8.03 -0.76 -34.93
N GLY A 246 -7.93 -0.89 -36.26
CA GLY A 246 -8.18 0.22 -37.20
C GLY A 246 -7.15 1.34 -37.05
N LEU A 247 -7.42 2.53 -37.57
CA LEU A 247 -6.52 3.67 -37.42
C LEU A 247 -6.79 4.42 -36.11
N PRO A 248 -5.74 4.82 -35.36
CA PRO A 248 -5.90 5.68 -34.21
C PRO A 248 -6.13 7.13 -34.64
N VAL A 249 -6.71 7.96 -33.78
CA VAL A 249 -7.10 9.35 -34.10
C VAL A 249 -6.71 10.36 -33.01
N PRO A 250 -6.66 11.67 -33.34
CA PRO A 250 -6.62 12.73 -32.33
C PRO A 250 -7.68 12.55 -31.24
N SER A 251 -7.29 12.78 -29.99
CA SER A 251 -8.23 12.79 -28.85
C SER A 251 -9.31 13.86 -28.96
N THR A 252 -9.14 14.85 -29.83
CA THR A 252 -10.12 15.92 -30.10
C THR A 252 -11.06 15.62 -31.27
N SER A 253 -10.89 14.51 -32.00
CA SER A 253 -11.68 14.21 -33.19
C SER A 253 -13.16 13.97 -32.90
N VAL A 254 -14.03 14.62 -33.67
CA VAL A 254 -15.43 14.21 -33.81
C VAL A 254 -15.48 12.92 -34.65
N LEU A 255 -16.01 11.85 -34.07
CA LEU A 255 -16.09 10.53 -34.73
C LEU A 255 -17.34 10.38 -35.61
N GLY A 256 -18.40 11.11 -35.29
CA GLY A 256 -19.68 11.06 -35.99
C GLY A 256 -20.83 11.60 -35.14
N PRO A 257 -22.06 11.64 -35.68
CA PRO A 257 -23.26 11.91 -34.90
C PRO A 257 -23.56 10.77 -33.93
N VAL A 258 -24.31 11.05 -32.87
CA VAL A 258 -24.89 10.02 -32.00
C VAL A 258 -25.86 9.14 -32.79
N SER A 259 -25.92 7.85 -32.47
CA SER A 259 -26.82 6.90 -33.13
C SER A 259 -28.29 7.29 -32.96
N ASN A 260 -29.08 7.08 -34.03
CA ASN A 260 -30.53 7.23 -34.03
C ASN A 260 -31.22 6.43 -32.91
N TYR A 261 -30.58 5.38 -32.37
CA TYR A 261 -31.02 4.70 -31.15
C TYR A 261 -31.23 5.68 -29.99
N PHE A 262 -30.25 6.54 -29.69
CA PHE A 262 -30.34 7.49 -28.58
C PHE A 262 -31.25 8.69 -28.90
N VAL A 263 -31.28 9.11 -30.17
CA VAL A 263 -32.24 10.13 -30.65
C VAL A 263 -33.68 9.67 -30.38
N HIS A 264 -34.06 8.47 -30.82
CA HIS A 264 -35.43 7.97 -30.68
C HIS A 264 -35.76 7.48 -29.26
N ARG A 265 -34.82 6.82 -28.56
CA ARG A 265 -35.07 6.25 -27.23
C ARG A 265 -35.00 7.30 -26.11
N TYR A 266 -34.01 8.18 -26.14
CA TYR A 266 -33.71 9.13 -25.06
C TYR A 266 -34.03 10.58 -25.41
N GLY A 267 -34.17 10.92 -26.71
CA GLY A 267 -34.42 12.29 -27.15
C GLY A 267 -33.16 13.13 -27.35
N PHE A 268 -32.00 12.49 -27.61
CA PHE A 268 -30.78 13.23 -27.96
C PHE A 268 -30.98 14.09 -29.22
N SER A 269 -30.29 15.22 -29.29
CA SER A 269 -30.24 16.03 -30.51
C SER A 269 -29.67 15.23 -31.68
N GLU A 270 -30.29 15.29 -32.86
CA GLU A 270 -29.72 14.77 -34.12
C GLU A 270 -28.37 15.43 -34.47
N ASN A 271 -28.12 16.63 -33.92
CA ASN A 271 -26.86 17.36 -34.06
C ASN A 271 -25.85 17.04 -32.94
N CYS A 272 -26.09 16.03 -32.11
CA CYS A 272 -25.18 15.64 -31.04
C CYS A 272 -23.98 14.88 -31.61
N SER A 273 -22.79 15.47 -31.50
CA SER A 273 -21.53 14.82 -31.93
C SER A 273 -20.94 13.91 -30.86
N VAL A 274 -20.42 12.75 -31.24
CA VAL A 274 -19.57 11.92 -30.39
C VAL A 274 -18.12 12.30 -30.64
N VAL A 275 -17.48 12.95 -29.66
CA VAL A 275 -16.04 13.24 -29.66
C VAL A 275 -15.30 12.04 -29.08
N ALA A 276 -14.17 11.66 -29.69
CA ALA A 276 -13.38 10.50 -29.32
C ALA A 276 -13.22 10.35 -27.79
N PHE A 277 -13.45 9.16 -27.26
CA PHE A 277 -13.22 8.87 -25.84
C PHE A 277 -11.73 8.62 -25.61
N THR A 278 -11.28 8.77 -24.36
CA THR A 278 -9.87 8.63 -23.98
C THR A 278 -9.74 7.88 -22.64
N GLY A 279 -8.54 7.76 -22.09
CA GLY A 279 -8.31 7.14 -20.78
C GLY A 279 -8.78 8.03 -19.62
N ASP A 280 -9.07 7.45 -18.46
CA ASP A 280 -9.41 8.19 -17.23
C ASP A 280 -8.32 9.16 -16.76
N ASN A 281 -7.04 8.77 -16.81
CA ASN A 281 -5.91 9.65 -16.49
C ASN A 281 -5.73 10.80 -17.51
N PRO A 282 -5.74 10.55 -18.84
CA PRO A 282 -5.86 11.61 -19.85
C PRO A 282 -7.06 12.56 -19.65
N ALA A 283 -8.25 12.03 -19.37
CA ALA A 283 -9.42 12.86 -19.10
C ALA A 283 -9.26 13.68 -17.82
N SER A 284 -8.63 13.12 -16.78
CA SER A 284 -8.31 13.83 -15.54
C SER A 284 -7.34 14.99 -15.77
N LEU A 285 -6.33 14.82 -16.63
CA LEU A 285 -5.42 15.89 -17.04
C LEU A 285 -6.18 17.05 -17.71
N ALA A 286 -7.13 16.73 -18.61
CA ALA A 286 -8.00 17.72 -19.24
C ALA A 286 -8.92 18.42 -18.21
N GLY A 287 -9.46 17.68 -17.24
CA GLY A 287 -10.30 18.22 -16.16
C GLY A 287 -9.54 19.16 -15.22
N MET A 288 -8.28 18.82 -14.90
CA MET A 288 -7.36 19.67 -14.12
C MET A 288 -6.81 20.87 -14.92
N ARG A 289 -7.02 20.91 -16.24
CA ARG A 289 -6.58 22.00 -17.13
C ARG A 289 -5.06 22.28 -17.05
N LEU A 290 -4.25 21.21 -17.02
CA LEU A 290 -2.79 21.29 -16.99
C LEU A 290 -2.23 21.82 -18.32
N GLN A 291 -1.54 22.95 -18.27
CA GLN A 291 -0.87 23.58 -19.40
C GLN A 291 0.54 23.00 -19.60
N GLN A 292 1.24 23.46 -20.63
CA GLN A 292 2.65 23.11 -20.86
C GLN A 292 3.50 23.54 -19.66
N GLY A 293 4.30 22.63 -19.11
CA GLY A 293 5.13 22.91 -17.94
C GLY A 293 4.38 22.91 -16.60
N ASP A 294 3.08 22.60 -16.57
CA ASP A 294 2.37 22.30 -15.32
C ASP A 294 2.56 20.83 -14.89
N MET A 295 2.35 20.61 -13.59
CA MET A 295 2.30 19.31 -12.94
C MET A 295 1.00 19.17 -12.13
N ALA A 296 0.47 17.95 -12.02
CA ALA A 296 -0.42 17.61 -10.90
C ALA A 296 0.13 16.46 -10.06
N VAL A 297 -0.16 16.49 -8.75
CA VAL A 297 0.10 15.41 -7.81
C VAL A 297 -1.24 15.03 -7.16
N SER A 298 -1.72 13.83 -7.49
CA SER A 298 -2.86 13.21 -6.81
C SER A 298 -2.33 12.42 -5.61
N LEU A 299 -2.67 12.88 -4.40
CA LEU A 299 -2.21 12.34 -3.13
C LEU A 299 -3.27 11.41 -2.53
N GLY A 300 -3.03 10.11 -2.60
CA GLY A 300 -4.00 9.08 -2.22
C GLY A 300 -3.33 7.78 -1.76
N THR A 301 -4.05 6.65 -1.79
CA THR A 301 -3.50 5.33 -1.44
C THR A 301 -2.29 4.94 -2.30
N SER A 302 -2.18 5.51 -3.50
CA SER A 302 -0.93 5.50 -4.27
C SER A 302 -0.81 6.84 -4.99
N ASP A 303 0.34 7.50 -4.87
CA ASP A 303 0.51 8.83 -5.44
C ASP A 303 0.72 8.75 -6.94
N THR A 304 -0.04 9.56 -7.68
CA THR A 304 0.06 9.66 -9.14
C THR A 304 0.46 11.07 -9.53
N VAL A 305 1.59 11.20 -10.21
CA VAL A 305 2.09 12.47 -10.74
C VAL A 305 1.75 12.55 -12.23
N PHE A 306 1.07 13.62 -12.61
CA PHE A 306 0.73 13.96 -14.00
C PHE A 306 1.67 15.06 -14.47
N LEU A 307 2.31 14.85 -15.61
CA LEU A 307 3.23 15.81 -16.22
C LEU A 307 2.70 16.21 -17.59
N SER A 308 2.85 17.49 -17.97
CA SER A 308 2.69 17.95 -19.35
C SER A 308 4.08 18.25 -19.92
N ILE A 309 4.50 17.51 -20.95
CA ILE A 309 5.89 17.53 -21.47
C ILE A 309 5.91 17.68 -23.00
N GLN A 310 6.81 18.53 -23.51
CA GLN A 310 6.96 18.73 -24.96
C GLN A 310 7.94 17.73 -25.59
N GLU A 311 9.08 17.50 -24.93
CA GLU A 311 10.17 16.65 -25.42
C GLU A 311 10.31 15.39 -24.55
N PRO A 312 9.48 14.35 -24.78
CA PRO A 312 9.48 13.16 -23.94
C PRO A 312 10.78 12.38 -24.07
N ARG A 313 11.28 11.92 -22.92
CA ARG A 313 12.41 11.01 -22.78
C ARG A 313 11.95 9.68 -22.15
N PRO A 314 11.38 8.74 -22.95
CA PRO A 314 10.91 7.48 -22.43
C PRO A 314 12.02 6.69 -21.72
N ALA A 315 11.71 6.18 -20.53
CA ALA A 315 12.61 5.43 -19.67
C ALA A 315 12.08 4.00 -19.40
N LEU A 316 12.79 3.25 -18.56
CA LEU A 316 12.30 1.97 -18.02
C LEU A 316 11.28 2.14 -16.88
N GLU A 317 11.13 3.38 -16.40
CA GLU A 317 10.23 3.82 -15.33
C GLU A 317 9.23 4.84 -15.88
N GLY A 318 8.01 4.87 -15.31
CA GLY A 318 6.92 5.75 -15.73
C GLY A 318 6.28 5.38 -17.07
N HIS A 319 5.28 6.18 -17.45
CA HIS A 319 4.55 6.05 -18.71
C HIS A 319 4.45 7.39 -19.42
N ILE A 320 4.75 7.44 -20.71
CA ILE A 320 4.57 8.61 -21.57
C ILE A 320 3.47 8.31 -22.58
N PHE A 321 2.43 9.14 -22.61
CA PHE A 321 1.31 9.06 -23.55
C PHE A 321 1.26 10.31 -24.42
N CYS A 322 0.62 10.23 -25.59
CA CYS A 322 0.24 11.43 -26.34
C CYS A 322 -0.72 12.28 -25.49
N ASN A 323 -0.61 13.62 -25.55
CA ASN A 323 -1.45 14.49 -24.74
C ASN A 323 -2.90 14.53 -25.32
N PRO A 324 -3.96 14.48 -24.48
CA PRO A 324 -5.35 14.41 -24.93
C PRO A 324 -5.97 15.76 -25.34
N VAL A 325 -5.28 16.88 -25.13
CA VAL A 325 -5.76 18.25 -25.40
C VAL A 325 -4.83 19.08 -26.29
N ASP A 326 -3.59 18.61 -26.51
CA ASP A 326 -2.59 19.18 -27.42
C ASP A 326 -1.94 18.04 -28.22
N LEU A 327 -1.83 18.18 -29.55
CA LEU A 327 -1.36 17.12 -30.44
C LEU A 327 0.18 17.03 -30.54
N GLU A 328 0.87 18.13 -30.25
CA GLU A 328 2.32 18.22 -30.31
C GLU A 328 2.97 17.90 -28.94
N ALA A 329 2.21 18.04 -27.86
CA ALA A 329 2.63 17.69 -26.52
C ALA A 329 2.38 16.22 -26.16
N TYR A 330 2.95 15.82 -25.03
CA TYR A 330 2.80 14.52 -24.40
C TYR A 330 2.38 14.73 -22.95
N MET A 331 1.82 13.68 -22.37
CA MET A 331 1.66 13.61 -20.92
C MET A 331 2.50 12.47 -20.37
N ALA A 332 2.89 12.55 -19.11
CA ALA A 332 3.50 11.42 -18.44
C ALA A 332 2.87 11.15 -17.07
N LEU A 333 2.84 9.87 -16.71
CA LEU A 333 2.38 9.36 -15.43
C LEU A 333 3.54 8.68 -14.71
N LEU A 334 3.76 9.08 -13.46
CA LEU A 334 4.64 8.39 -12.52
C LEU A 334 3.78 7.91 -11.33
N TRP A 335 3.90 6.63 -10.98
CA TRP A 335 3.14 5.97 -9.93
C TRP A 335 4.08 5.52 -8.81
N TYR A 336 3.76 5.88 -7.57
CA TYR A 336 4.65 5.64 -6.41
C TYR A 336 3.95 4.79 -5.34
N PRO A 337 4.33 3.51 -5.17
CA PRO A 337 3.88 2.66 -4.08
C PRO A 337 4.67 2.91 -2.77
N HIS A 338 4.86 4.18 -2.40
CA HIS A 338 5.72 4.70 -1.31
C HIS A 338 7.24 4.78 -1.62
N THR A 339 8.03 5.39 -0.72
CA THR A 339 8.94 6.50 -1.12
C THR A 339 10.43 6.45 -0.74
N THR A 340 11.32 6.79 -1.70
CA THR A 340 12.73 7.26 -1.58
C THR A 340 13.09 8.17 -2.78
N ARG A 341 14.04 9.13 -2.81
CA ARG A 341 14.64 10.03 -1.77
C ARG A 341 15.38 11.28 -2.37
N THR A 342 15.89 12.24 -1.55
CA THR A 342 16.29 13.61 -2.03
C THR A 342 17.51 14.30 -1.37
N SER A 343 17.87 15.50 -1.89
CA SER A 343 18.97 16.37 -1.42
C SER A 343 18.73 17.88 -1.66
N HIS A 344 18.94 18.72 -0.65
CA HIS A 344 19.42 20.10 -0.75
C HIS A 344 20.14 20.49 0.57
N PRO A 345 20.98 21.54 0.62
CA PRO A 345 21.95 21.69 1.70
C PRO A 345 21.33 22.34 2.94
N VAL A 346 21.27 21.58 4.04
CA VAL A 346 21.59 22.00 5.43
C VAL A 346 21.38 20.81 6.38
N LEU A 347 20.51 19.84 6.08
CA LEU A 347 20.36 18.55 6.80
C LEU A 347 19.91 17.46 5.81
N LEU A 348 20.50 16.25 5.81
CA LEU A 348 20.22 15.17 4.82
C LEU A 348 19.69 13.88 5.48
N GLY A 349 18.51 13.38 5.09
CA GLY A 349 17.83 12.29 5.81
C GLY A 349 17.54 11.08 4.93
N PHE A 350 18.18 9.95 5.20
CA PHE A 350 18.10 8.68 4.50
C PHE A 350 17.11 7.73 5.20
N TYR A 351 15.83 7.82 4.83
CA TYR A 351 14.75 6.94 5.29
C TYR A 351 14.69 5.66 4.45
N PHE A 352 15.38 4.60 4.88
CA PHE A 352 15.28 3.28 4.26
C PHE A 352 14.49 2.34 5.18
N ASP A 353 13.18 2.20 4.94
CA ASP A 353 12.30 1.34 5.76
C ASP A 353 12.67 -0.15 5.59
N SER A 354 13.10 -0.52 4.38
CA SER A 354 13.65 -1.83 4.03
C SER A 354 15.11 -1.73 3.54
N GLN A 355 15.75 -2.83 3.16
CA GLN A 355 17.11 -2.82 2.63
C GLN A 355 17.14 -2.56 1.13
N GLU A 356 17.65 -1.39 0.73
CA GLU A 356 17.78 -0.99 -0.67
C GLU A 356 18.82 -1.82 -1.43
N ILE A 357 18.63 -1.96 -2.75
CA ILE A 357 19.57 -2.71 -3.61
C ILE A 357 20.73 -1.83 -4.05
N THR A 358 20.50 -0.54 -4.29
CA THR A 358 21.54 0.46 -4.61
C THR A 358 21.14 1.84 -4.06
N PRO A 359 21.83 2.39 -3.04
CA PRO A 359 22.91 1.78 -2.26
C PRO A 359 22.40 0.68 -1.31
N PRO A 360 23.24 -0.30 -0.93
CA PRO A 360 22.89 -1.32 0.06
C PRO A 360 22.84 -0.73 1.48
N ALA A 361 21.70 -0.15 1.84
CA ALA A 361 21.46 0.53 3.12
C ALA A 361 20.04 0.25 3.65
N SER A 362 19.88 0.28 4.97
CA SER A 362 18.61 0.07 5.69
C SER A 362 18.62 0.89 6.98
N GLY A 363 17.45 1.32 7.48
CA GLY A 363 17.30 2.20 8.64
C GLY A 363 17.29 3.68 8.29
N VAL A 364 17.18 4.54 9.32
CA VAL A 364 17.14 6.00 9.17
C VAL A 364 18.50 6.62 9.49
N HIS A 365 19.24 7.03 8.45
CA HIS A 365 20.55 7.68 8.57
C HIS A 365 20.35 9.19 8.39
N ARG A 366 20.78 10.01 9.33
CA ARG A 366 20.63 11.47 9.26
C ARG A 366 21.99 12.11 9.19
N PHE A 367 22.14 13.18 8.42
CA PHE A 367 23.39 13.91 8.26
C PHE A 367 23.15 15.38 8.53
N ASP A 368 24.07 16.02 9.24
CA ASP A 368 24.02 17.46 9.48
C ASP A 368 24.54 18.28 8.28
N SER A 369 24.64 19.60 8.44
CA SER A 369 25.14 20.53 7.43
C SER A 369 26.60 20.30 7.04
N GLU A 370 27.34 19.55 7.85
CA GLU A 370 28.76 19.22 7.67
C GLU A 370 28.95 17.78 7.16
N ASN A 371 27.86 17.09 6.78
CA ASN A 371 27.82 15.67 6.39
C ASN A 371 28.25 14.69 7.50
N PHE A 372 28.14 15.03 8.78
CA PHE A 372 28.32 14.06 9.87
C PHE A 372 27.01 13.34 10.18
N GLU A 373 27.10 12.02 10.43
CA GLU A 373 25.94 11.21 10.79
C GLU A 373 25.45 11.57 12.21
N VAL A 374 24.16 11.92 12.33
CA VAL A 374 23.52 12.29 13.60
C VAL A 374 22.42 11.29 13.99
N SER A 375 22.30 11.02 15.29
CA SER A 375 21.37 10.00 15.78
C SER A 375 19.89 10.42 15.77
N HIS A 376 19.62 11.72 15.72
CA HIS A 376 18.28 12.30 15.73
C HIS A 376 18.30 13.75 15.24
N TRP A 377 17.18 14.23 14.75
CA TRP A 377 16.89 15.66 14.61
C TRP A 377 15.74 16.07 15.54
N SER A 378 15.33 17.34 15.49
CA SER A 378 14.05 17.73 16.07
C SER A 378 12.90 17.08 15.26
N PRO A 379 11.77 16.70 15.90
CA PRO A 379 10.64 16.07 15.19
C PRO A 379 10.11 16.89 14.00
N GLN A 380 10.23 18.22 14.06
CA GLN A 380 9.82 19.13 12.99
C GLN A 380 10.72 18.99 11.75
N VAL A 381 12.03 18.82 11.94
CA VAL A 381 12.99 18.57 10.86
C VAL A 381 12.78 17.17 10.28
N GLU A 382 12.56 16.17 11.14
CA GLU A 382 12.32 14.78 10.74
C GLU A 382 11.10 14.66 9.78
N LEU A 383 9.98 15.29 10.15
CA LEU A 383 8.77 15.32 9.33
C LEU A 383 8.97 16.08 8.02
N ARG A 384 9.67 17.22 8.07
CA ARG A 384 9.97 18.03 6.87
C ARG A 384 10.88 17.26 5.90
N ALA A 385 11.95 16.65 6.40
CA ALA A 385 12.91 15.88 5.59
C ALA A 385 12.28 14.63 4.95
N LEU A 386 11.33 13.97 5.62
CA LEU A 386 10.53 12.90 5.00
C LEU A 386 9.74 13.44 3.81
N VAL A 387 8.94 14.48 4.00
CA VAL A 387 8.05 15.05 2.96
C VAL A 387 8.84 15.65 1.79
N GLU A 388 9.90 16.42 2.07
CA GLU A 388 10.87 16.88 1.05
C GLU A 388 11.49 15.69 0.33
N GLY A 389 11.84 14.64 1.08
CA GLY A 389 12.28 13.30 0.66
C GLY A 389 11.36 12.59 -0.33
N GLN A 390 10.06 12.90 -0.32
CA GLN A 390 9.13 12.37 -1.30
C GLN A 390 9.02 13.30 -2.51
N PHE A 391 8.94 14.61 -2.31
CA PHE A 391 8.68 15.54 -3.41
C PHE A 391 9.87 15.73 -4.36
N LEU A 392 11.13 15.86 -3.91
CA LEU A 392 12.23 15.98 -4.89
C LEU A 392 12.54 14.63 -5.58
N SER A 393 12.06 13.49 -5.05
CA SER A 393 12.12 12.21 -5.76
C SER A 393 11.17 12.26 -6.97
N ARG A 394 9.91 12.67 -6.73
CA ARG A 394 8.93 12.94 -7.79
C ARG A 394 9.46 13.94 -8.82
N ARG A 395 10.16 15.00 -8.38
CA ARG A 395 10.84 15.98 -9.26
C ARG A 395 11.93 15.33 -10.11
N LEU A 396 12.87 14.61 -9.50
CA LEU A 396 13.99 13.98 -10.19
C LEU A 396 13.54 12.98 -11.26
N HIS A 397 12.53 12.16 -10.95
CA HIS A 397 11.93 11.23 -11.92
C HIS A 397 11.17 11.97 -13.03
N ALA A 398 10.48 13.08 -12.72
CA ALA A 398 9.85 13.91 -13.75
C ALA A 398 10.89 14.51 -14.71
N GLU A 399 11.99 15.08 -14.17
CA GLU A 399 13.09 15.65 -14.94
C GLU A 399 13.76 14.60 -15.86
N ARG A 400 13.90 13.34 -15.40
CA ARG A 400 14.37 12.21 -16.24
C ARG A 400 13.48 11.96 -17.45
N LEU A 401 12.16 12.07 -17.30
CA LEU A 401 11.19 11.91 -18.39
C LEU A 401 11.13 13.10 -19.36
N GLY A 402 11.85 14.19 -19.08
CA GLY A 402 11.90 15.40 -19.91
C GLY A 402 11.00 16.55 -19.43
N TYR A 403 10.49 16.49 -18.20
CA TYR A 403 9.86 17.64 -17.56
C TYR A 403 10.91 18.68 -17.14
N SER A 404 10.53 19.96 -17.15
CA SER A 404 11.34 21.05 -16.63
C SER A 404 10.46 22.10 -15.98
N ILE A 405 10.90 22.60 -14.82
CA ILE A 405 10.24 23.73 -14.15
C ILE A 405 10.58 25.01 -14.94
N THR A 406 9.57 25.82 -15.20
CA THR A 406 9.70 27.09 -15.94
C THR A 406 9.08 28.23 -15.12
N ALA A 407 9.34 29.48 -15.51
CA ALA A 407 8.82 30.66 -14.81
C ALA A 407 7.27 30.77 -14.80
N GLY A 408 6.55 29.92 -15.55
CA GLY A 408 5.09 29.84 -15.56
C GLY A 408 4.52 28.55 -14.95
N THR A 409 5.35 27.62 -14.46
CA THR A 409 4.93 26.32 -13.94
C THR A 409 3.98 26.45 -12.76
N ARG A 410 2.84 25.74 -12.81
CA ARG A 410 1.91 25.56 -11.70
C ARG A 410 1.94 24.10 -11.24
N VAL A 411 1.86 23.88 -9.93
CA VAL A 411 1.73 22.54 -9.35
C VAL A 411 0.32 22.40 -8.76
N LEU A 412 -0.48 21.49 -9.27
CA LEU A 412 -1.82 21.21 -8.79
C LEU A 412 -1.82 20.03 -7.83
N ALA A 413 -2.29 20.21 -6.60
CA ALA A 413 -2.46 19.13 -5.63
C ALA A 413 -3.94 18.76 -5.49
N THR A 414 -4.21 17.46 -5.45
CA THR A 414 -5.55 16.89 -5.21
C THR A 414 -5.46 15.62 -4.37
N GLY A 415 -6.60 15.05 -3.97
CA GLY A 415 -6.68 13.89 -3.07
C GLY A 415 -6.61 14.26 -1.59
N GLY A 416 -6.71 13.25 -0.70
CA GLY A 416 -6.98 13.47 0.73
C GLY A 416 -5.92 14.33 1.43
N ALA A 417 -4.64 14.13 1.11
CA ALA A 417 -3.56 14.88 1.74
C ALA A 417 -3.37 16.31 1.19
N SER A 418 -4.04 16.70 0.09
CA SER A 418 -4.03 18.09 -0.39
C SER A 418 -4.87 19.04 0.48
N SER A 419 -5.46 18.53 1.56
CA SER A 419 -6.07 19.33 2.63
C SER A 419 -5.04 19.91 3.61
N ASN A 420 -3.82 19.35 3.68
CA ASN A 420 -2.77 19.76 4.59
C ASN A 420 -1.92 20.89 3.98
N ARG A 421 -1.97 22.10 4.56
CA ARG A 421 -1.28 23.27 3.98
C ARG A 421 0.23 23.21 4.13
N GLU A 422 0.72 22.64 5.23
CA GLU A 422 2.13 22.52 5.55
C GLU A 422 2.82 21.58 4.54
N LEU A 423 2.16 20.46 4.20
CA LEU A 423 2.58 19.55 3.14
C LEU A 423 2.67 20.26 1.78
N LEU A 424 1.68 21.09 1.45
CA LEU A 424 1.65 21.82 0.19
C LEU A 424 2.64 23.00 0.13
N GLN A 425 3.03 23.57 1.27
CA GLN A 425 4.15 24.51 1.33
C GLN A 425 5.47 23.81 1.01
N VAL A 426 5.70 22.61 1.55
CA VAL A 426 6.90 21.81 1.22
C VAL A 426 6.89 21.43 -0.27
N LEU A 427 5.74 21.09 -0.85
CA LEU A 427 5.60 20.87 -2.29
C LEU A 427 5.98 22.13 -3.10
N ALA A 428 5.54 23.31 -2.67
CA ALA A 428 5.85 24.58 -3.33
C ALA A 428 7.35 24.91 -3.27
N ASP A 429 7.96 24.78 -2.09
CA ASP A 429 9.40 24.97 -1.86
C ASP A 429 10.23 24.01 -2.75
N VAL A 430 9.85 22.73 -2.79
CA VAL A 430 10.56 21.68 -3.55
C VAL A 430 10.49 21.87 -5.06
N PHE A 431 9.35 22.29 -5.60
CA PHE A 431 9.20 22.54 -7.04
C PHE A 431 9.54 23.97 -7.45
N SER A 432 9.92 24.83 -6.49
CA SER A 432 10.14 26.28 -6.68
C SER A 432 9.01 26.94 -7.49
N ALA A 433 7.78 26.50 -7.25
CA ALA A 433 6.61 26.81 -8.05
C ALA A 433 5.35 26.97 -7.19
N PRO A 434 4.42 27.87 -7.56
CA PRO A 434 3.15 28.03 -6.84
C PRO A 434 2.32 26.75 -6.86
N VAL A 435 1.83 26.35 -5.69
CA VAL A 435 0.95 25.19 -5.51
C VAL A 435 -0.49 25.65 -5.38
N TYR A 436 -1.35 24.99 -6.14
CA TYR A 436 -2.79 25.22 -6.18
C TYR A 436 -3.54 23.95 -5.81
N THR A 437 -4.75 24.08 -5.27
CA THR A 437 -5.69 22.95 -5.11
C THR A 437 -6.92 23.13 -6.00
N MET A 438 -7.52 22.01 -6.39
CA MET A 438 -8.80 21.99 -7.09
C MET A 438 -9.65 20.83 -6.56
N ASP A 439 -10.86 21.13 -6.10
CA ASP A 439 -11.83 20.13 -5.65
C ASP A 439 -12.49 19.49 -6.88
N LEU A 440 -11.88 18.42 -7.37
CA LEU A 440 -12.32 17.66 -8.55
C LEU A 440 -12.51 16.18 -8.21
N SER A 441 -13.49 15.88 -7.34
CA SER A 441 -13.96 14.51 -7.11
C SER A 441 -14.39 13.75 -8.39
N ASN A 442 -14.69 14.47 -9.48
CA ASN A 442 -15.09 13.94 -10.78
C ASN A 442 -14.22 14.45 -11.96
N SER A 443 -12.91 14.62 -11.76
CA SER A 443 -11.95 15.13 -12.77
C SER A 443 -12.08 14.49 -14.16
N ALA A 444 -12.17 13.16 -14.25
CA ALA A 444 -12.27 12.44 -15.52
C ALA A 444 -13.60 12.70 -16.28
N CYS A 445 -14.73 12.74 -15.58
CA CYS A 445 -16.02 13.14 -16.18
C CYS A 445 -15.98 14.58 -16.66
N LEU A 446 -15.48 15.50 -15.83
CA LEU A 446 -15.46 16.93 -16.14
C LEU A 446 -14.54 17.24 -17.32
N GLY A 447 -13.33 16.65 -17.35
CA GLY A 447 -12.41 16.76 -18.47
C GLY A 447 -12.94 16.12 -19.75
N SER A 448 -13.75 15.06 -19.64
CA SER A 448 -14.47 14.50 -20.79
C SER A 448 -15.53 15.47 -21.32
N ALA A 449 -16.30 16.13 -20.45
CA ALA A 449 -17.28 17.14 -20.87
C ALA A 449 -16.60 18.37 -21.51
N TYR A 450 -15.46 18.81 -20.99
CA TYR A 450 -14.62 19.86 -21.59
C TYR A 450 -14.08 19.45 -22.97
N ARG A 451 -13.63 18.21 -23.13
CA ARG A 451 -13.19 17.66 -24.43
C ARG A 451 -14.34 17.52 -25.42
N ALA A 452 -15.55 17.17 -24.97
CA ALA A 452 -16.74 17.13 -25.81
C ALA A 452 -17.06 18.51 -26.42
N LEU A 453 -16.95 19.58 -25.62
CA LEU A 453 -17.07 20.96 -26.11
C LEU A 453 -15.91 21.36 -27.03
N HIS A 454 -14.65 21.07 -26.64
CA HIS A 454 -13.47 21.45 -27.43
C HIS A 454 -13.42 20.76 -28.80
N GLY A 455 -13.81 19.49 -28.89
CA GLY A 455 -13.82 18.74 -30.16
C GLY A 455 -14.68 19.38 -31.25
N LEU A 456 -15.74 20.12 -30.89
CA LEU A 456 -16.57 20.86 -31.85
C LEU A 456 -15.87 22.07 -32.50
N VAL A 457 -14.77 22.56 -31.90
CA VAL A 457 -14.04 23.76 -32.36
C VAL A 457 -12.55 23.51 -32.61
N ALA A 458 -12.04 22.33 -32.28
CA ALA A 458 -10.63 21.97 -32.41
C ALA A 458 -10.10 22.08 -33.85
N GLU A 459 -10.90 21.66 -34.86
CA GLU A 459 -10.55 21.79 -36.28
C GLU A 459 -10.46 23.26 -36.75
N SER A 460 -11.05 24.20 -36.00
CA SER A 460 -10.93 25.64 -36.27
C SER A 460 -9.67 26.27 -35.65
N GLY A 461 -8.79 25.46 -35.06
CA GLY A 461 -7.53 25.91 -34.45
C GLY A 461 -7.68 26.55 -33.07
N VAL A 462 -8.85 26.43 -32.43
CA VAL A 462 -9.09 26.96 -31.07
C VAL A 462 -8.40 26.06 -30.05
N SER A 463 -7.59 26.64 -29.15
CA SER A 463 -6.91 25.88 -28.11
C SER A 463 -7.90 25.33 -27.07
N PHE A 464 -7.55 24.21 -26.43
CA PHE A 464 -8.36 23.67 -25.32
C PHE A 464 -8.54 24.71 -24.21
N PHE A 465 -7.47 25.42 -23.85
CA PHE A 465 -7.48 26.41 -22.77
C PHE A 465 -8.36 27.64 -23.07
N ASP A 466 -8.46 28.07 -24.33
CA ASP A 466 -9.39 29.14 -24.74
C ASP A 466 -10.86 28.74 -24.58
N VAL A 467 -11.16 27.45 -24.76
CA VAL A 467 -12.49 26.88 -24.53
C VAL A 467 -12.77 26.79 -23.03
N VAL A 468 -11.85 26.25 -22.23
CA VAL A 468 -12.06 26.02 -20.80
C VAL A 468 -11.73 27.21 -19.88
N LYS A 469 -11.56 28.42 -20.44
CA LYS A 469 -11.20 29.63 -19.68
C LYS A 469 -12.27 30.14 -18.69
N LYS A 470 -13.52 29.69 -18.82
CA LYS A 470 -14.61 30.02 -17.88
C LYS A 470 -14.70 29.02 -16.72
N ALA A 471 -13.98 27.90 -16.79
CA ALA A 471 -14.05 26.87 -15.76
C ALA A 471 -13.45 27.39 -14.45
N PRO A 472 -13.89 26.88 -13.28
CA PRO A 472 -13.37 27.29 -11.98
C PRO A 472 -11.84 27.26 -11.92
N GLU A 473 -11.23 28.40 -11.58
CA GLU A 473 -9.78 28.49 -11.39
C GLU A 473 -9.33 27.72 -10.14
N PRO A 474 -8.21 26.99 -10.21
CA PRO A 474 -7.65 26.32 -9.03
C PRO A 474 -7.21 27.38 -8.01
N GLN A 475 -7.38 27.08 -6.72
CA GLN A 475 -7.10 28.02 -5.66
C GLN A 475 -5.62 27.96 -5.27
N LEU A 476 -4.92 29.09 -5.32
CA LEU A 476 -3.55 29.19 -4.83
C LEU A 476 -3.53 28.95 -3.32
N VAL A 477 -2.74 27.98 -2.86
CA VAL A 477 -2.65 27.60 -1.44
C VAL A 477 -1.27 27.80 -0.84
N ALA A 478 -0.21 27.71 -1.65
CA ALA A 478 1.17 27.92 -1.21
C ALA A 478 2.04 28.49 -2.34
N THR A 479 3.08 29.24 -1.96
CA THR A 479 4.08 29.81 -2.86
C THR A 479 5.47 29.53 -2.29
N PRO A 480 6.49 29.23 -3.10
CA PRO A 480 7.82 28.90 -2.60
C PRO A 480 8.40 30.00 -1.73
N ASP A 481 9.09 29.62 -0.66
CA ASP A 481 9.81 30.58 0.19
C ASP A 481 10.95 31.28 -0.61
N PRO A 482 11.08 32.62 -0.54
CA PRO A 482 12.22 33.33 -1.14
C PRO A 482 13.60 32.80 -0.73
N ALA A 483 13.76 32.25 0.49
CA ALA A 483 14.99 31.63 0.96
C ALA A 483 15.28 30.29 0.25
N ALA A 484 14.25 29.46 0.01
CA ALA A 484 14.39 28.24 -0.79
C ALA A 484 14.83 28.57 -2.23
N THR A 485 14.24 29.62 -2.80
CA THR A 485 14.54 30.12 -4.16
C THR A 485 15.98 30.65 -4.30
N GLN A 486 16.58 31.19 -3.24
CA GLN A 486 18.00 31.60 -3.25
C GLN A 486 18.96 30.40 -3.24
N THR A 487 18.61 29.32 -2.55
CA THR A 487 19.43 28.10 -2.44
C THR A 487 19.53 27.32 -3.76
N GLU A 488 18.59 27.48 -4.69
CA GLU A 488 18.65 26.83 -6.01
C GLU A 488 19.63 27.48 -7.00
N LYS A 489 19.92 28.79 -6.87
CA LYS A 489 20.75 29.52 -7.85
C LYS A 489 22.18 28.98 -7.94
N THR A 490 22.68 28.34 -6.88
CA THR A 490 24.04 27.76 -6.81
C THR A 490 24.15 26.37 -7.43
N ASN A 491 23.07 25.85 -8.06
CA ASN A 491 23.02 24.48 -8.57
C ASN A 491 22.96 24.37 -10.12
N GLN A 492 23.42 25.41 -10.84
CA GLN A 492 23.58 25.36 -12.31
C GLN A 492 24.97 24.86 -12.71
N SER A 493 25.06 24.03 -13.75
CA SER A 493 26.32 23.51 -14.30
C SER A 493 26.97 24.53 -15.24
N GLY A 494 27.76 25.46 -14.67
CA GLY A 494 28.46 26.51 -15.42
C GLY A 494 29.84 26.85 -14.86
N VAL A 495 30.50 27.85 -15.47
CA VAL A 495 31.70 28.49 -14.93
C VAL A 495 31.31 29.87 -14.42
N GLU A 496 31.46 30.10 -13.12
CA GLU A 496 31.09 31.36 -12.46
C GLU A 496 32.32 32.04 -11.82
N ARG A 497 32.20 33.33 -11.56
CA ARG A 497 33.21 34.16 -10.90
C ARG A 497 32.97 34.13 -9.39
N CYS A 498 33.92 33.64 -8.60
CA CYS A 498 33.78 33.60 -7.16
C CYS A 498 34.02 35.02 -6.56
N GLU A 499 32.96 35.67 -6.07
CA GLU A 499 33.09 36.94 -5.36
C GLU A 499 33.30 36.68 -3.86
N ALA A 500 34.32 37.29 -3.28
CA ALA A 500 34.63 37.21 -1.86
C ALA A 500 33.88 38.32 -1.09
N GLU A 501 33.32 37.97 0.07
CA GLU A 501 33.00 38.96 1.10
C GLU A 501 34.30 39.52 1.71
N GLU A 502 34.27 40.72 2.27
CA GLU A 502 35.42 41.24 3.05
C GLU A 502 35.76 40.25 4.19
N ASP A 503 37.06 39.98 4.36
CA ASP A 503 37.67 39.02 5.30
C ASP A 503 37.50 37.50 5.05
N LYS A 504 37.08 37.03 3.85
CA LYS A 504 37.07 35.57 3.50
C LYS A 504 37.83 35.21 2.22
N HIS A 505 38.39 34.00 2.16
CA HIS A 505 39.08 33.49 0.97
C HIS A 505 38.10 32.79 0.01
N SER A 506 38.30 32.94 -1.31
CA SER A 506 37.49 32.27 -2.34
C SER A 506 38.28 31.20 -3.09
N HIS A 507 37.65 30.04 -3.26
CA HIS A 507 38.24 28.86 -3.90
C HIS A 507 37.32 28.33 -5.01
N CYS A 508 37.88 27.76 -6.07
CA CYS A 508 37.13 27.01 -7.07
C CYS A 508 37.32 25.50 -6.88
N PHE A 509 36.34 24.69 -7.29
CA PHE A 509 36.47 23.23 -7.36
C PHE A 509 36.02 22.65 -8.72
N SER A 510 36.50 21.43 -9.03
CA SER A 510 36.09 20.64 -10.19
C SER A 510 36.04 19.14 -9.86
N SER A 511 35.05 18.43 -10.38
CA SER A 511 34.97 16.97 -10.32
C SER A 511 34.60 16.33 -11.67
N TRP A 512 35.21 15.19 -11.99
CA TRP A 512 35.03 14.50 -13.27
C TRP A 512 35.24 12.98 -13.16
N ARG A 513 34.74 12.23 -14.15
CA ARG A 513 35.05 10.82 -14.39
C ARG A 513 35.94 10.68 -15.61
N ASN A 514 36.64 9.55 -15.71
CA ASN A 514 37.37 9.15 -16.90
C ASN A 514 36.92 7.75 -17.31
N GLU A 515 35.87 7.68 -18.12
CA GLU A 515 35.38 6.43 -18.67
C GLU A 515 36.04 6.19 -20.03
N SER A 516 36.78 5.09 -20.15
CA SER A 516 37.41 4.61 -21.40
C SER A 516 38.29 5.63 -22.15
N GLY A 517 38.84 6.64 -21.45
CA GLY A 517 39.68 7.70 -22.03
C GLY A 517 38.94 8.98 -22.42
N SER A 518 37.61 9.03 -22.25
CA SER A 518 36.82 10.27 -22.31
C SER A 518 36.60 10.84 -20.91
N ILE A 519 36.81 12.15 -20.76
CA ILE A 519 36.58 12.88 -19.51
C ILE A 519 35.14 13.37 -19.49
N GLU A 520 34.36 12.91 -18.52
CA GLU A 520 33.01 13.39 -18.23
C GLU A 520 33.07 14.35 -17.03
N LEU A 521 32.79 15.63 -17.25
CA LEU A 521 32.75 16.63 -16.19
C LEU A 521 31.45 16.47 -15.38
N LEU A 522 31.56 16.20 -14.07
CA LEU A 522 30.39 16.00 -13.19
C LEU A 522 29.91 17.33 -12.58
N LYS A 523 30.82 18.12 -11.99
CA LYS A 523 30.47 19.40 -11.37
C LYS A 523 31.66 20.36 -11.33
N ARG A 524 31.34 21.66 -11.32
CA ARG A 524 32.25 22.77 -11.01
C ARG A 524 31.52 23.72 -10.07
N GLY A 525 32.26 24.55 -9.34
CA GLY A 525 31.67 25.59 -8.50
C GLY A 525 32.70 26.34 -7.66
N CYS A 526 32.19 27.20 -6.77
CA CYS A 526 32.97 27.98 -5.81
C CYS A 526 32.76 27.48 -4.37
N TRP A 527 33.76 27.69 -3.54
CA TRP A 527 33.71 27.59 -2.09
C TRP A 527 34.25 28.87 -1.44
N LEU A 528 33.81 29.12 -0.21
CA LEU A 528 34.34 30.18 0.65
C LEU A 528 35.07 29.52 1.82
N ASP A 529 36.31 29.95 2.08
CA ASP A 529 37.10 29.61 3.27
C ASP A 529 37.43 28.11 3.51
N ASP A 530 37.53 27.29 2.45
CA ASP A 530 37.97 25.89 2.58
C ASP A 530 39.50 25.76 2.73
N PHE A 531 39.95 25.49 3.95
CA PHE A 531 41.35 25.33 4.34
C PHE A 531 42.15 24.30 3.52
N ASN A 532 41.50 23.30 2.89
CA ASN A 532 42.18 22.29 2.06
C ASN A 532 42.68 22.86 0.73
N CYS A 533 42.10 23.99 0.32
CA CYS A 533 42.33 24.67 -0.95
C CYS A 533 43.29 25.86 -0.82
N TYR A 534 43.73 26.20 0.39
CA TYR A 534 44.62 27.33 0.65
C TYR A 534 45.99 27.13 0.01
N ASN A 535 46.52 28.17 -0.62
CA ASN A 535 47.78 28.23 -1.36
C ASN A 535 47.85 27.30 -2.60
N ARG A 536 46.74 26.71 -3.06
CA ARG A 536 46.71 25.88 -4.29
C ARG A 536 46.34 26.74 -5.51
N GLN A 537 47.30 27.10 -6.37
CA GLN A 537 46.99 27.92 -7.55
C GLN A 537 46.44 27.14 -8.75
N GLU A 538 46.56 25.80 -8.77
CA GLU A 538 46.14 24.95 -9.89
C GLU A 538 45.26 23.79 -9.42
N CYS A 539 44.20 23.47 -10.18
CA CYS A 539 43.29 22.37 -9.91
C CYS A 539 43.86 21.03 -10.43
N VAL A 540 44.72 20.39 -9.63
CA VAL A 540 45.46 19.17 -10.00
C VAL A 540 45.17 18.00 -9.06
N VAL A 541 44.98 16.81 -9.62
CA VAL A 541 44.85 15.54 -8.88
C VAL A 541 46.11 14.69 -9.05
N THR A 542 46.62 14.19 -7.92
CA THR A 542 47.83 13.36 -7.82
C THR A 542 47.56 11.93 -7.35
N GLU A 543 46.33 11.59 -6.97
CA GLU A 543 45.92 10.26 -6.50
C GLU A 543 45.73 9.26 -7.65
N GLU A 544 46.19 8.03 -7.47
CA GLU A 544 46.08 6.99 -8.50
C GLU A 544 44.68 6.34 -8.51
N SER A 545 43.99 6.47 -9.64
CA SER A 545 42.78 5.70 -10.01
C SER A 545 41.52 5.83 -9.11
N PRO A 546 41.11 7.03 -8.66
CA PRO A 546 39.80 7.20 -8.03
C PRO A 546 38.65 7.02 -9.05
N GLN A 547 37.47 6.56 -8.60
CA GLN A 547 36.27 6.43 -9.46
C GLN A 547 35.71 7.80 -9.91
N VAL A 548 35.96 8.85 -9.11
CA VAL A 548 35.67 10.25 -9.43
C VAL A 548 36.89 11.05 -9.03
N PHE A 549 37.42 11.84 -9.95
CA PHE A 549 38.51 12.77 -9.69
C PHE A 549 37.96 14.07 -9.11
N PHE A 550 38.67 14.67 -8.15
CA PHE A 550 38.27 15.89 -7.47
C PHE A 550 39.48 16.80 -7.20
N CYS A 551 39.40 18.09 -7.55
CA CYS A 551 40.40 19.10 -7.19
C CYS A 551 39.77 20.43 -6.75
N CYS A 552 40.53 21.22 -6.00
CA CYS A 552 40.23 22.61 -5.71
C CYS A 552 41.49 23.49 -5.73
N CYS A 553 41.26 24.81 -5.88
CA CYS A 553 42.29 25.84 -6.00
C CYS A 553 41.79 27.18 -5.43
N GLU A 554 42.70 28.08 -5.05
CA GLU A 554 42.43 29.42 -4.53
C GLU A 554 42.51 30.48 -5.63
N GLY A 555 41.53 31.40 -5.64
CA GLY A 555 41.39 32.45 -6.64
C GLY A 555 40.23 32.23 -7.61
N ASN A 556 40.19 33.03 -8.68
CA ASN A 556 39.08 33.08 -9.63
C ASN A 556 39.41 32.37 -10.93
N PHE A 557 38.47 31.55 -11.43
CA PHE A 557 38.61 30.74 -12.65
C PHE A 557 39.79 29.75 -12.64
N CYS A 558 40.43 29.49 -11.49
CA CYS A 558 41.61 28.62 -11.37
C CYS A 558 41.31 27.13 -11.70
N ASN A 559 40.02 26.77 -11.82
CA ASN A 559 39.53 25.46 -12.22
C ASN A 559 39.13 25.37 -13.71
N GLU A 560 39.38 26.41 -14.52
CA GLU A 560 39.11 26.44 -15.96
C GLU A 560 39.76 25.25 -16.66
N ASN A 561 41.05 25.05 -16.40
CA ASN A 561 41.82 23.85 -16.74
C ASN A 561 42.05 23.03 -15.48
N PHE A 562 41.69 21.74 -15.53
CA PHE A 562 41.95 20.77 -14.47
C PHE A 562 42.80 19.63 -15.03
N THR A 563 43.75 19.12 -14.25
CA THR A 563 44.77 18.20 -14.78
C THR A 563 45.01 17.00 -13.86
N TYR A 564 45.21 15.82 -14.45
CA TYR A 564 45.70 14.64 -13.75
C TYR A 564 47.20 14.47 -14.04
N LEU A 565 48.02 14.52 -12.98
CA LEU A 565 49.48 14.37 -13.07
C LEU A 565 49.95 13.33 -12.05
N PRO A 566 50.13 12.05 -12.45
CA PRO A 566 50.63 11.02 -11.55
C PRO A 566 52.10 11.28 -11.16
N ASP A 567 52.37 11.30 -9.86
CA ASP A 567 53.70 11.57 -9.30
C ASP A 567 54.70 10.44 -9.63
N ARG A 568 55.62 10.72 -10.55
CA ARG A 568 56.68 9.78 -10.96
C ARG A 568 57.88 9.70 -9.99
N SER A 569 57.81 10.31 -8.81
CA SER A 569 58.98 10.49 -7.91
C SER A 569 59.02 9.58 -6.67
N ARG A 570 58.32 8.44 -6.65
CA ARG A 570 58.46 7.42 -5.58
C ARG A 570 59.24 6.18 -6.04
N PRO A 571 60.26 5.71 -5.27
CA PRO A 571 61.12 4.62 -5.69
C PRO A 571 60.42 3.26 -5.61
N VAL A 572 60.69 2.40 -6.61
CA VAL A 572 60.13 1.05 -6.72
C VAL A 572 60.55 0.16 -5.53
N ILE A 573 59.63 -0.07 -4.60
CA ILE A 573 59.78 -1.09 -3.57
C ILE A 573 59.60 -2.46 -4.22
N ARG A 574 60.71 -3.19 -4.41
CA ARG A 574 60.68 -4.59 -4.86
C ARG A 574 59.86 -5.43 -3.88
N ALA A 575 58.91 -6.20 -4.42
CA ALA A 575 58.24 -7.24 -3.66
C ALA A 575 59.25 -8.20 -3.01
N ARG A 576 59.02 -8.54 -1.75
CA ARG A 576 59.71 -9.62 -1.03
C ARG A 576 58.67 -10.61 -0.47
N PRO A 577 59.06 -11.88 -0.27
CA PRO A 577 58.12 -13.00 -0.38
C PRO A 577 57.22 -13.16 0.84
N GLY A 578 56.07 -13.82 0.63
CA GLY A 578 55.08 -14.07 1.67
C GLY A 578 55.60 -14.92 2.84
N GLY A 579 55.04 -14.70 4.02
CA GLY A 579 55.50 -15.39 5.23
C GLY A 579 54.88 -14.91 6.54
N THR A 580 53.54 -14.86 6.65
CA THR A 580 52.84 -14.80 7.95
C THR A 580 51.82 -15.93 8.01
N GLY A 581 52.16 -17.00 8.73
CA GLY A 581 51.33 -18.20 8.84
C GLY A 581 50.09 -18.02 9.74
N PRO A 582 49.14 -18.97 9.70
CA PRO A 582 47.86 -18.89 10.42
C PRO A 582 47.97 -18.76 11.95
N LEU A 583 49.15 -19.01 12.52
CA LEU A 583 49.42 -18.91 13.95
C LEU A 583 49.26 -17.47 14.49
N HIS A 584 49.65 -16.45 13.73
CA HIS A 584 49.53 -15.06 14.21
C HIS A 584 48.06 -14.61 14.30
N LEU A 585 47.23 -14.99 13.33
CA LEU A 585 45.80 -14.69 13.34
C LEU A 585 45.11 -15.33 14.56
N LEU A 586 45.45 -16.59 14.85
CA LEU A 586 45.00 -17.32 16.04
C LEU A 586 45.38 -16.63 17.35
N ILE A 587 46.60 -16.08 17.46
CA ILE A 587 47.06 -15.35 18.65
C ILE A 587 46.26 -14.06 18.86
N TYR A 588 45.98 -13.28 17.79
CA TYR A 588 45.16 -12.07 17.90
C TYR A 588 43.71 -12.39 18.29
N CYS A 589 43.11 -13.44 17.73
CA CYS A 589 41.77 -13.89 18.13
C CYS A 589 41.73 -14.35 19.60
N LEU A 590 42.72 -15.09 20.08
CA LEU A 590 42.78 -15.51 21.49
C LEU A 590 42.91 -14.31 22.45
N LEU A 591 43.73 -13.32 22.10
CA LEU A 591 43.91 -12.11 22.91
C LEU A 591 42.60 -11.33 23.07
N LEU A 592 41.79 -11.23 22.02
CA LEU A 592 40.48 -10.59 22.06
C LEU A 592 39.48 -11.33 22.96
N VAL A 593 39.47 -12.66 22.91
CA VAL A 593 38.60 -13.49 23.77
C VAL A 593 39.01 -13.39 25.24
N ILE A 594 40.31 -13.36 25.53
CA ILE A 594 40.84 -13.23 26.90
C ILE A 594 40.51 -11.85 27.48
N THR A 595 40.66 -10.75 26.73
CA THR A 595 40.34 -9.40 27.24
C THR A 595 38.85 -9.24 27.52
N LEU A 596 37.96 -9.82 26.68
CA LEU A 596 36.52 -9.86 26.94
C LEU A 596 36.17 -10.66 28.21
N LEU A 597 36.80 -11.82 28.41
CA LEU A 597 36.62 -12.64 29.63
C LEU A 597 37.07 -11.90 30.90
N VAL A 598 38.21 -11.20 30.87
CA VAL A 598 38.68 -10.40 32.01
C VAL A 598 37.74 -9.23 32.29
N GLY A 599 37.21 -8.55 31.25
CA GLY A 599 36.21 -7.49 31.41
C GLY A 599 34.91 -7.98 32.04
N LEU A 600 34.44 -9.18 31.66
CA LEU A 600 33.27 -9.82 32.26
C LEU A 600 33.50 -10.18 33.73
N LEU A 601 34.66 -10.74 34.07
CA LEU A 601 35.00 -11.07 35.47
C LEU A 601 35.14 -9.82 36.34
N ALA A 602 35.73 -8.73 35.81
CA ALA A 602 35.84 -7.46 36.50
C ALA A 602 34.46 -6.81 36.76
N THR A 603 33.54 -6.86 35.80
CA THR A 603 32.18 -6.34 35.97
C THR A 603 31.36 -7.17 36.96
N VAL A 604 31.48 -8.51 36.95
CA VAL A 604 30.85 -9.38 37.96
C VAL A 604 31.41 -9.10 39.36
N TRP A 605 32.73 -8.91 39.50
CA TRP A 605 33.36 -8.59 40.79
C TRP A 605 32.92 -7.22 41.33
N LEU A 606 32.88 -6.19 40.48
CA LEU A 606 32.36 -4.86 40.84
C LEU A 606 30.86 -4.89 41.20
N TYR A 607 30.07 -5.75 40.56
CA TYR A 607 28.65 -5.95 40.88
C TYR A 607 28.46 -6.64 42.24
N GLN A 608 29.26 -7.66 42.55
CA GLN A 608 29.19 -8.37 43.84
C GLN A 608 29.61 -7.48 45.02
N HIS A 609 30.59 -6.58 44.84
CA HIS A 609 31.05 -5.67 45.88
C HIS A 609 30.22 -4.38 46.06
N ARG A 610 29.15 -4.17 45.28
CA ARG A 610 28.31 -2.94 45.34
C ARG A 610 26.99 -3.06 46.11
N LYS A 611 26.82 -4.08 46.97
CA LYS A 611 25.66 -4.16 47.88
C LYS A 611 25.93 -3.42 49.22
N PRO A 612 25.26 -2.29 49.52
CA PRO A 612 25.22 -1.76 50.88
C PRO A 612 24.25 -2.60 51.75
N PRO A 613 24.41 -2.59 53.09
CA PRO A 613 23.50 -3.29 54.00
C PRO A 613 22.16 -2.55 54.13
N TYR A 614 21.08 -3.30 54.35
CA TYR A 614 19.75 -2.76 54.63
C TYR A 614 19.74 -1.98 55.97
N GLY A 615 19.11 -0.80 55.98
CA GLY A 615 18.86 0.01 57.17
C GLY A 615 17.39 0.38 57.29
N HIS A 616 16.80 0.12 58.47
CA HIS A 616 15.47 0.62 58.87
C HIS A 616 15.48 2.15 59.07
N VAL A 617 14.41 2.84 58.68
CA VAL A 617 13.99 4.14 59.27
C VAL A 617 12.44 4.21 59.29
N ASP A 618 11.91 4.87 60.33
CA ASP A 618 10.49 4.96 60.70
C ASP A 618 9.59 5.89 59.86
N VAL A 619 8.28 5.76 60.11
CA VAL A 619 7.16 6.49 59.49
C VAL A 619 6.85 7.80 60.23
N SER A 620 6.55 8.86 59.48
CA SER A 620 5.75 10.03 59.92
C SER A 620 4.83 10.48 58.77
N GLU A 621 3.56 10.73 59.07
CA GLU A 621 2.50 11.12 58.11
C GLU A 621 2.24 12.64 58.07
N ASP A 622 1.81 13.15 56.91
CA ASP A 622 0.73 14.17 56.78
C ASP A 622 0.22 14.19 55.30
N PRO A 623 -0.97 14.72 54.96
CA PRO A 623 -1.87 14.00 54.05
C PRO A 623 -2.14 14.69 52.71
N GLY A 624 -2.01 13.92 51.62
CA GLY A 624 -2.62 14.24 50.32
C GLY A 624 -3.96 13.52 50.12
N PRO A 625 -4.86 14.02 49.24
CA PRO A 625 -6.20 13.46 49.06
C PRO A 625 -6.18 12.02 48.47
N PRO A 626 -7.15 11.17 48.81
CA PRO A 626 -7.09 9.74 48.52
C PRO A 626 -7.37 9.42 47.05
N SER A 627 -6.52 8.58 46.44
CA SER A 627 -6.82 7.93 45.15
C SER A 627 -7.57 6.61 45.35
N ALA A 628 -8.52 6.31 44.47
CA ALA A 628 -9.51 5.25 44.70
C ALA A 628 -8.99 3.83 44.38
N SER A 629 -8.71 3.03 45.42
CA SER A 629 -8.96 1.57 45.49
C SER A 629 -8.56 0.99 46.87
N PRO A 630 -9.48 0.53 47.75
CA PRO A 630 -9.16 0.32 49.18
C PRO A 630 -8.43 -0.99 49.56
N LEU A 631 -8.19 -1.94 48.65
CA LEU A 631 -7.96 -3.35 49.03
C LEU A 631 -6.49 -3.81 49.10
N LEU A 632 -5.52 -3.02 48.61
CA LEU A 632 -4.10 -3.41 48.56
C LEU A 632 -3.12 -2.43 49.24
N ALA A 633 -3.51 -1.16 49.43
CA ALA A 633 -2.63 -0.08 49.92
C ALA A 633 -2.05 -0.24 51.35
N LEU A 634 -2.35 -1.34 52.06
CA LEU A 634 -1.93 -1.61 53.44
C LEU A 634 -1.15 -2.94 53.59
N LYS A 635 -0.75 -3.59 52.50
CA LYS A 635 -0.04 -4.88 52.54
C LYS A 635 1.35 -4.77 51.89
N PRO A 636 2.44 -5.19 52.56
CA PRO A 636 3.77 -5.17 51.95
C PRO A 636 3.82 -6.16 50.79
N LEU A 637 4.07 -5.62 49.60
CA LEU A 637 4.26 -6.39 48.37
C LEU A 637 5.77 -6.58 48.14
N GLN A 638 6.20 -7.84 48.07
CA GLN A 638 7.59 -8.21 47.81
C GLN A 638 7.74 -8.75 46.38
N LEU A 639 8.59 -8.10 45.57
CA LEU A 639 9.00 -8.65 44.27
C LEU A 639 9.94 -9.84 44.48
N LEU A 640 9.72 -10.94 43.76
CA LEU A 640 10.51 -12.18 43.89
C LEU A 640 11.42 -12.41 42.68
N GLU A 641 10.82 -12.50 41.49
CA GLU A 641 11.54 -12.85 40.25
C GLU A 641 10.87 -12.22 39.01
N VAL A 642 11.68 -11.86 38.02
CA VAL A 642 11.17 -11.40 36.71
C VAL A 642 10.70 -12.61 35.92
N LYS A 643 9.43 -12.63 35.52
CA LYS A 643 8.83 -13.69 34.69
C LYS A 643 8.81 -13.33 33.21
N ALA A 644 8.61 -12.06 32.86
CA ALA A 644 8.63 -11.62 31.47
C ALA A 644 9.19 -10.20 31.33
N ARG A 645 9.72 -9.90 30.13
CA ARG A 645 10.04 -8.54 29.66
C ARG A 645 9.31 -8.33 28.34
N GLY A 646 8.54 -7.27 28.24
CA GLY A 646 7.73 -6.91 27.06
C GLY A 646 7.94 -5.47 26.63
N ARG A 647 7.22 -5.05 25.59
CA ARG A 647 7.34 -3.70 24.99
C ARG A 647 7.12 -2.57 26.00
N PHE A 648 6.15 -2.74 26.91
CA PHE A 648 5.71 -1.69 27.81
C PHE A 648 6.35 -1.75 29.22
N GLY A 649 7.03 -2.83 29.57
CA GLY A 649 7.55 -3.03 30.92
C GLY A 649 7.99 -4.47 31.21
N CYS A 650 8.21 -4.77 32.50
CA CYS A 650 8.57 -6.12 32.95
C CYS A 650 7.53 -6.67 33.95
N VAL A 651 7.22 -7.96 33.84
CA VAL A 651 6.27 -8.65 34.71
C VAL A 651 7.06 -9.45 35.74
N TRP A 652 6.79 -9.18 37.01
CA TRP A 652 7.36 -9.88 38.16
C TRP A 652 6.35 -10.84 38.77
N LYS A 653 6.82 -12.00 39.21
CA LYS A 653 6.15 -12.74 40.28
C LYS A 653 6.45 -12.00 41.58
N ALA A 654 5.41 -11.66 42.31
CA ALA A 654 5.48 -11.00 43.60
C ALA A 654 4.62 -11.72 44.62
N GLN A 655 4.85 -11.43 45.89
CA GLN A 655 4.10 -12.00 47.01
C GLN A 655 3.43 -10.89 47.81
N VAL A 656 2.13 -11.09 48.09
CA VAL A 656 1.33 -10.25 48.99
C VAL A 656 0.74 -11.18 50.04
N LEU A 657 1.23 -11.07 51.28
CA LEU A 657 0.96 -12.04 52.35
C LEU A 657 1.37 -13.47 51.94
N ASN A 658 0.40 -14.38 51.76
CA ASN A 658 0.60 -15.77 51.36
C ASN A 658 0.16 -16.07 49.92
N GLU A 659 -0.25 -15.05 49.15
CA GLU A 659 -0.66 -15.22 47.75
C GLU A 659 0.38 -14.65 46.79
N PHE A 660 0.57 -15.33 45.66
CA PHE A 660 1.38 -14.82 44.55
C PHE A 660 0.53 -13.93 43.64
N VAL A 661 1.10 -12.81 43.23
CA VAL A 661 0.50 -11.83 42.32
C VAL A 661 1.48 -11.48 41.20
N ALA A 662 0.96 -11.08 40.05
CA ALA A 662 1.74 -10.64 38.92
C ALA A 662 1.80 -9.11 38.95
N VAL A 663 3.00 -8.54 38.87
CA VAL A 663 3.22 -7.08 38.90
C VAL A 663 3.92 -6.66 37.62
N LYS A 664 3.18 -5.99 36.74
CA LYS A 664 3.70 -5.38 35.52
C LYS A 664 4.19 -3.97 35.88
N ILE A 665 5.51 -3.77 35.84
CA ILE A 665 6.17 -2.50 36.13
C ILE A 665 6.48 -1.79 34.81
N PHE A 666 5.91 -0.60 34.66
CA PHE A 666 6.05 0.27 33.50
C PHE A 666 6.99 1.44 33.83
N PRO A 667 7.97 1.72 32.96
CA PRO A 667 8.70 2.99 32.97
C PRO A 667 7.74 4.18 32.76
N ILE A 668 8.10 5.37 33.26
CA ILE A 668 7.26 6.56 33.16
C ILE A 668 6.98 6.99 31.71
N GLN A 669 7.86 6.62 30.77
CA GLN A 669 7.71 6.85 29.34
C GLN A 669 6.53 6.05 28.75
N ASN A 670 6.16 4.91 29.35
CA ASN A 670 5.05 4.04 28.92
C ASN A 670 3.75 4.30 29.71
N LYS A 671 3.63 5.49 30.32
CA LYS A 671 2.49 5.87 31.17
C LYS A 671 1.13 5.70 30.46
N GLU A 672 1.04 6.04 29.18
CA GLU A 672 -0.21 5.92 28.42
C GLU A 672 -0.69 4.46 28.31
N SER A 673 0.21 3.51 28.08
CA SER A 673 -0.11 2.08 28.03
C SER A 673 -0.56 1.54 29.39
N TRP A 674 0.07 2.00 30.49
CA TRP A 674 -0.39 1.70 31.86
C TRP A 674 -1.76 2.30 32.15
N GLN A 675 -2.03 3.55 31.71
CA GLN A 675 -3.34 4.18 31.86
C GLN A 675 -4.40 3.38 31.09
N ASN A 676 -4.16 3.07 29.82
CA ASN A 676 -5.09 2.33 28.97
C ASN A 676 -5.42 0.94 29.54
N GLU A 677 -4.41 0.15 29.90
CA GLU A 677 -4.63 -1.18 30.48
C GLU A 677 -5.39 -1.13 31.80
N ARG A 678 -5.04 -0.18 32.68
CA ARG A 678 -5.76 0.06 33.94
C ARG A 678 -7.21 0.47 33.70
N ASP A 679 -7.45 1.38 32.77
CA ASP A 679 -8.77 1.96 32.54
C ASP A 679 -9.70 0.94 31.87
N VAL A 680 -9.18 0.12 30.94
CA VAL A 680 -9.89 -1.06 30.40
C VAL A 680 -10.22 -2.07 31.51
N PHE A 681 -9.31 -2.36 32.45
CA PHE A 681 -9.62 -3.23 33.59
C PHE A 681 -10.66 -2.65 34.57
N LEU A 682 -10.81 -1.32 34.60
CA LEU A 682 -11.77 -0.62 35.47
C LEU A 682 -13.12 -0.37 34.81
N THR A 683 -13.26 -0.60 33.49
CA THR A 683 -14.54 -0.47 32.78
C THR A 683 -15.63 -1.33 33.44
N PRO A 684 -16.82 -0.77 33.73
CA PRO A 684 -17.90 -1.51 34.37
C PRO A 684 -18.26 -2.77 33.58
N GLY A 685 -18.47 -3.89 34.28
CA GLY A 685 -18.80 -5.16 33.63
C GLY A 685 -17.60 -5.94 33.08
N MET A 686 -16.35 -5.47 33.15
CA MET A 686 -15.19 -6.22 32.62
C MET A 686 -14.80 -7.51 33.37
N ARG A 687 -15.50 -7.87 34.45
CA ARG A 687 -15.19 -9.08 35.23
C ARG A 687 -15.84 -10.30 34.61
N HIS A 688 -15.02 -11.16 34.02
CA HIS A 688 -15.44 -12.41 33.37
C HIS A 688 -14.49 -13.56 33.70
N GLU A 689 -14.96 -14.82 33.60
CA GLU A 689 -14.18 -16.00 34.01
C GLU A 689 -12.90 -16.17 33.16
N ASN A 690 -12.93 -15.75 31.89
CA ASN A 690 -11.82 -15.82 30.93
C ASN A 690 -11.09 -14.50 30.69
N ILE A 691 -11.20 -13.52 31.59
CA ILE A 691 -10.42 -12.28 31.57
C ILE A 691 -9.53 -12.26 32.82
N LEU A 692 -8.26 -11.88 32.67
CA LEU A 692 -7.30 -11.89 33.79
C LEU A 692 -7.77 -10.94 34.91
N ARG A 693 -7.78 -11.42 36.15
CA ARG A 693 -8.31 -10.63 37.27
C ARG A 693 -7.34 -9.53 37.69
N PHE A 694 -7.74 -8.27 37.45
CA PHE A 694 -7.12 -7.07 38.01
C PHE A 694 -7.31 -7.00 39.53
N LEU A 695 -6.24 -6.65 40.23
CA LEU A 695 -6.19 -6.51 41.70
C LEU A 695 -6.03 -5.05 42.13
N GLY A 696 -5.23 -4.27 41.39
CA GLY A 696 -5.00 -2.86 41.66
C GLY A 696 -3.89 -2.27 40.79
N ALA A 697 -3.66 -0.97 40.91
CA ALA A 697 -2.54 -0.28 40.27
C ALA A 697 -1.96 0.78 41.24
N GLU A 698 -0.64 0.93 41.24
CA GLU A 698 0.08 1.83 42.14
C GLU A 698 1.05 2.71 41.36
N ARG A 699 1.35 3.90 41.87
CA ARG A 699 2.46 4.75 41.41
C ARG A 699 3.47 4.87 42.53
N ARG A 700 4.72 4.47 42.30
CA ARG A 700 5.79 4.48 43.31
C ARG A 700 6.87 5.49 42.93
N GLY A 701 7.27 6.32 43.90
CA GLY A 701 8.38 7.27 43.77
C GLY A 701 8.03 8.73 44.05
N GLN A 702 8.26 9.19 45.28
CA GLN A 702 9.29 10.17 45.62
C GLN A 702 9.18 10.61 47.09
N GLN A 703 10.23 10.37 47.88
CA GLN A 703 10.84 11.31 48.85
C GLN A 703 12.18 10.70 49.30
N GLY A 704 13.28 11.48 49.28
CA GLY A 704 14.57 11.06 49.84
C GLY A 704 15.67 10.64 48.86
N GLY A 705 16.30 11.61 48.19
CA GLY A 705 17.75 11.60 47.98
C GLY A 705 18.41 10.49 47.16
N THR A 706 17.95 10.19 45.94
CA THR A 706 18.78 9.80 44.77
C THR A 706 17.90 9.73 43.51
N HIS A 707 18.49 9.93 42.32
CA HIS A 707 17.76 9.88 41.03
C HIS A 707 17.34 8.44 40.68
N LEU A 708 16.21 7.99 41.23
CA LEU A 708 15.48 6.81 40.78
C LEU A 708 14.12 7.25 40.24
N GLU A 709 13.80 6.76 39.04
CA GLU A 709 12.64 7.17 38.26
C GLU A 709 11.32 6.72 38.90
N ALA A 710 10.23 7.46 38.66
CA ALA A 710 8.92 7.08 39.18
C ALA A 710 8.36 5.88 38.39
N GLU A 711 8.02 4.81 39.08
CA GLU A 711 7.50 3.57 38.49
C GLU A 711 5.97 3.52 38.54
N LEU A 712 5.36 2.95 37.51
CA LEU A 712 3.93 2.68 37.42
C LEU A 712 3.69 1.18 37.46
N TRP A 713 2.90 0.71 38.43
CA TRP A 713 2.71 -0.70 38.72
C TRP A 713 1.26 -1.10 38.42
N LEU A 714 1.07 -2.23 37.75
CA LEU A 714 -0.24 -2.85 37.52
C LEU A 714 -0.23 -4.27 38.09
N ILE A 715 -1.18 -4.58 38.96
CA ILE A 715 -1.19 -5.77 39.81
C ILE A 715 -2.37 -6.67 39.39
N THR A 716 -2.08 -7.89 38.99
CA THR A 716 -3.05 -8.91 38.54
C THR A 716 -2.82 -10.23 39.27
N GLU A 717 -3.75 -11.18 39.16
CA GLU A 717 -3.54 -12.54 39.65
C GLU A 717 -2.38 -13.26 38.92
N PHE A 718 -1.65 -14.11 39.64
CA PHE A 718 -0.53 -14.89 39.08
C PHE A 718 -0.91 -16.35 38.91
N HIS A 719 -0.62 -16.93 37.74
CA HIS A 719 -0.85 -18.34 37.44
C HIS A 719 0.46 -19.04 37.08
N GLU A 720 0.78 -20.14 37.77
CA GLU A 720 2.09 -20.83 37.65
C GLU A 720 2.36 -21.44 36.27
N LYS A 721 1.32 -21.73 35.46
CA LYS A 721 1.51 -22.25 34.07
C LYS A 721 1.96 -21.17 33.09
N GLY A 722 1.91 -19.88 33.45
CA GLY A 722 2.39 -18.78 32.62
C GLY A 722 1.53 -18.54 31.36
N SER A 723 2.17 -18.04 30.30
CA SER A 723 1.49 -17.82 29.02
C SER A 723 1.27 -19.13 28.26
N LEU A 724 0.23 -19.18 27.42
CA LEU A 724 -0.03 -20.30 26.52
C LEU A 724 1.21 -20.60 25.65
N SER A 725 1.90 -19.58 25.15
CA SER A 725 3.13 -19.75 24.37
C SER A 725 4.25 -20.46 25.15
N ASP A 726 4.38 -20.19 26.46
CA ASP A 726 5.42 -20.81 27.29
C ASP A 726 5.03 -22.21 27.72
N PHE A 727 3.74 -22.45 27.94
CA PHE A 727 3.20 -23.78 28.18
C PHE A 727 3.39 -24.71 26.97
N LEU A 728 3.05 -24.25 25.75
CA LEU A 728 3.12 -25.04 24.52
C LEU A 728 4.56 -25.42 24.10
N LYS A 729 5.57 -24.62 24.46
CA LYS A 729 7.00 -24.99 24.29
C LYS A 729 7.39 -26.26 25.03
N GLY A 730 6.90 -26.41 26.26
CA GLY A 730 7.26 -27.53 27.14
C GLY A 730 6.30 -28.71 27.08
N ASN A 731 5.07 -28.52 26.60
CA ASN A 731 3.98 -29.48 26.72
C ASN A 731 3.31 -29.74 25.37
N ALA A 732 2.82 -30.96 25.16
CA ALA A 732 1.83 -31.28 24.14
C ALA A 732 0.46 -31.40 24.82
N VAL A 733 -0.63 -31.13 24.09
CA VAL A 733 -2.00 -31.12 24.63
C VAL A 733 -2.81 -32.28 24.06
N SER A 734 -3.65 -32.88 24.89
CA SER A 734 -4.67 -33.84 24.43
C SER A 734 -5.81 -33.11 23.71
N TRP A 735 -6.68 -33.86 23.03
CA TRP A 735 -7.90 -33.35 22.42
C TRP A 735 -8.77 -32.56 23.41
N THR A 736 -8.98 -33.10 24.61
CA THR A 736 -9.80 -32.49 25.66
C THR A 736 -9.20 -31.17 26.16
N GLU A 737 -7.88 -31.12 26.31
CA GLU A 737 -7.15 -29.91 26.74
C GLU A 737 -7.15 -28.84 25.64
N LEU A 738 -6.98 -29.23 24.36
CA LEU A 738 -7.14 -28.34 23.21
C LEU A 738 -8.54 -27.71 23.22
N CYS A 739 -9.60 -28.51 23.32
CA CYS A 739 -10.97 -28.00 23.39
C CYS A 739 -11.18 -27.06 24.58
N LEU A 740 -10.69 -27.41 25.77
CA LEU A 740 -10.82 -26.55 26.96
C LEU A 740 -10.11 -25.20 26.80
N ILE A 741 -8.85 -25.20 26.37
CA ILE A 741 -8.03 -23.99 26.19
C ILE A 741 -8.64 -23.07 25.12
N THR A 742 -9.15 -23.66 24.03
CA THR A 742 -9.65 -22.92 22.86
C THR A 742 -11.08 -22.41 23.06
N GLU A 743 -11.97 -23.20 23.69
CA GLU A 743 -13.31 -22.75 24.11
C GLU A 743 -13.20 -21.60 25.12
N SER A 744 -12.33 -21.73 26.13
CA SER A 744 -12.15 -20.70 27.16
C SER A 744 -11.53 -19.40 26.63
N MET A 745 -10.57 -19.45 25.72
CA MET A 745 -10.05 -18.21 25.10
C MET A 745 -11.08 -17.56 24.17
N ALA A 746 -11.83 -18.35 23.39
CA ALA A 746 -12.85 -17.84 22.48
C ALA A 746 -14.00 -17.17 23.25
N ARG A 747 -14.44 -17.76 24.37
CA ARG A 747 -15.43 -17.14 25.28
C ARG A 747 -14.92 -15.82 25.87
N GLY A 748 -13.65 -15.76 26.26
CA GLY A 748 -13.01 -14.52 26.70
C GLY A 748 -13.05 -13.42 25.63
N LEU A 749 -12.71 -13.77 24.38
CA LEU A 749 -12.68 -12.79 23.28
C LEU A 749 -14.09 -12.37 22.86
N ALA A 750 -15.04 -13.30 22.84
CA ALA A 750 -16.46 -13.02 22.61
C ALA A 750 -17.00 -12.01 23.63
N TYR A 751 -16.65 -12.17 24.91
CA TYR A 751 -17.02 -11.23 25.96
C TYR A 751 -16.37 -9.85 25.81
N LEU A 752 -15.16 -9.76 25.26
CA LEU A 752 -14.56 -8.46 24.93
C LEU A 752 -15.31 -7.78 23.79
N HIS A 753 -15.58 -8.52 22.71
CA HIS A 753 -16.25 -8.04 21.49
C HIS A 753 -17.73 -7.70 21.68
N GLU A 754 -18.40 -8.28 22.68
CA GLU A 754 -19.81 -8.01 23.01
C GLU A 754 -19.99 -6.59 23.60
N ASP A 755 -21.00 -5.86 23.12
CA ASP A 755 -21.50 -4.63 23.76
C ASP A 755 -22.61 -5.02 24.75
N VAL A 756 -22.36 -4.92 26.05
CA VAL A 756 -23.24 -5.42 27.12
C VAL A 756 -24.01 -4.24 27.75
N PRO A 757 -25.33 -4.10 27.48
CA PRO A 757 -26.11 -2.94 27.93
C PRO A 757 -26.25 -2.84 29.46
N ARG A 758 -26.59 -1.64 29.95
CA ARG A 758 -26.82 -1.38 31.39
C ARG A 758 -27.98 -2.20 31.97
N LEU A 759 -27.65 -3.33 32.59
CA LEU A 759 -28.57 -4.12 33.41
C LEU A 759 -28.57 -3.64 34.87
N LYS A 760 -29.69 -3.81 35.58
CA LYS A 760 -29.86 -3.30 36.95
C LYS A 760 -28.74 -3.81 37.89
N GLY A 761 -27.85 -2.90 38.28
CA GLY A 761 -26.73 -3.16 39.20
C GLY A 761 -25.35 -3.27 38.54
N HIS A 762 -25.26 -3.30 37.22
CA HIS A 762 -24.00 -3.30 36.46
C HIS A 762 -23.94 -2.10 35.51
N GLY A 763 -22.77 -1.52 35.31
CA GLY A 763 -22.57 -0.47 34.31
C GLY A 763 -22.57 -1.02 32.90
N HIS A 764 -22.44 -0.12 31.93
CA HIS A 764 -22.30 -0.47 30.50
C HIS A 764 -20.89 -0.98 30.26
N LYS A 765 -20.75 -2.08 29.52
CA LYS A 765 -19.46 -2.53 28.97
C LYS A 765 -19.51 -2.38 27.45
N PRO A 766 -18.84 -1.40 26.83
CA PRO A 766 -18.76 -1.31 25.37
C PRO A 766 -18.06 -2.54 24.78
N ALA A 767 -18.22 -2.73 23.47
CA ALA A 767 -17.37 -3.63 22.71
C ALA A 767 -15.91 -3.14 22.78
N ILE A 768 -14.95 -4.06 22.93
CA ILE A 768 -13.52 -3.77 23.08
C ILE A 768 -12.73 -4.66 22.12
N ALA A 769 -11.93 -4.04 21.24
CA ALA A 769 -10.92 -4.75 20.45
C ALA A 769 -9.59 -4.81 21.22
N HIS A 770 -8.93 -5.97 21.20
CA HIS A 770 -7.69 -6.22 21.93
C HIS A 770 -6.45 -5.68 21.20
N ARG A 771 -6.41 -5.80 19.86
CA ARG A 771 -5.38 -5.27 18.95
C ARG A 771 -3.94 -5.82 19.14
N ASP A 772 -3.75 -6.73 20.09
CA ASP A 772 -2.50 -7.45 20.34
C ASP A 772 -2.79 -8.87 20.85
N PHE A 773 -3.85 -9.49 20.34
CA PHE A 773 -4.21 -10.86 20.68
C PHE A 773 -3.12 -11.83 20.17
N LYS A 774 -2.58 -12.68 21.05
CA LYS A 774 -1.49 -13.64 20.75
C LYS A 774 -1.29 -14.62 21.90
N SER A 775 -0.67 -15.77 21.65
CA SER A 775 -0.41 -16.82 22.66
C SER A 775 0.43 -16.38 23.87
N LYS A 776 1.19 -15.28 23.79
CA LYS A 776 1.86 -14.66 24.96
C LYS A 776 0.93 -13.89 25.90
N ASN A 777 -0.19 -13.41 25.39
CA ASN A 777 -1.19 -12.60 26.11
C ASN A 777 -2.36 -13.46 26.63
N ILE A 778 -2.36 -14.76 26.34
CA ILE A 778 -3.26 -15.75 26.95
C ILE A 778 -2.53 -16.41 28.11
N ILE A 779 -3.08 -16.32 29.31
CA ILE A 779 -2.54 -16.93 30.53
C ILE A 779 -3.34 -18.17 30.89
N LEU A 780 -2.66 -19.26 31.30
CA LEU A 780 -3.33 -20.51 31.68
C LEU A 780 -3.43 -20.64 33.21
N ARG A 781 -4.64 -20.90 33.70
CA ARG A 781 -4.88 -21.32 35.08
C ARG A 781 -4.35 -22.73 35.36
N SER A 782 -4.33 -23.14 36.62
CA SER A 782 -3.90 -24.48 37.06
C SER A 782 -4.69 -25.63 36.41
N ASP A 783 -5.96 -25.38 36.09
CA ASP A 783 -6.92 -26.27 35.42
C ASP A 783 -6.89 -26.20 33.88
N LEU A 784 -5.96 -25.42 33.30
CA LEU A 784 -5.86 -25.08 31.87
C LEU A 784 -6.98 -24.18 31.31
N THR A 785 -7.83 -23.60 32.16
CA THR A 785 -8.72 -22.52 31.73
C THR A 785 -7.90 -21.32 31.26
N ALA A 786 -8.12 -20.87 30.03
CA ALA A 786 -7.47 -19.70 29.46
C ALA A 786 -8.11 -18.40 29.95
N VAL A 787 -7.27 -17.39 30.20
CA VAL A 787 -7.67 -16.01 30.49
C VAL A 787 -6.88 -15.00 29.66
N ILE A 788 -7.54 -13.95 29.17
CA ILE A 788 -6.92 -12.91 28.33
C ILE A 788 -6.31 -11.80 29.18
N ALA A 789 -5.13 -11.31 28.80
CA ALA A 789 -4.34 -10.30 29.50
C ALA A 789 -3.63 -9.32 28.53
N ASP A 790 -3.03 -8.25 29.07
CA ASP A 790 -2.31 -7.18 28.34
C ASP A 790 -3.20 -6.30 27.45
N PHE A 791 -4.05 -5.48 28.11
CA PHE A 791 -4.90 -4.48 27.44
C PHE A 791 -4.16 -3.17 27.11
N GLY A 792 -2.82 -3.18 27.08
CA GLY A 792 -1.99 -1.98 26.86
C GLY A 792 -2.14 -1.30 25.49
N LEU A 793 -2.82 -1.96 24.53
CA LEU A 793 -3.17 -1.47 23.20
C LEU A 793 -4.68 -1.57 22.85
N ALA A 794 -5.50 -2.06 23.78
CA ALA A 794 -6.92 -2.29 23.54
C ALA A 794 -7.70 -0.97 23.38
N ILE A 795 -8.82 -1.00 22.65
CA ILE A 795 -9.70 0.16 22.44
C ILE A 795 -11.16 -0.23 22.70
N GLY A 796 -11.89 0.60 23.43
CA GLY A 796 -13.33 0.47 23.63
C GLY A 796 -14.11 1.35 22.65
N PHE A 797 -15.29 0.90 22.23
CA PHE A 797 -16.15 1.58 21.25
C PHE A 797 -17.44 2.07 21.92
N GLU A 798 -17.50 3.36 22.21
CA GLU A 798 -18.69 4.02 22.76
C GLU A 798 -19.65 4.48 21.65
N ALA A 799 -20.95 4.48 21.96
CA ALA A 799 -21.98 4.77 20.97
C ALA A 799 -22.01 6.26 20.59
N GLY A 800 -21.56 6.58 19.37
CA GLY A 800 -21.59 7.93 18.80
C GLY A 800 -20.27 8.70 18.90
N GLU A 801 -19.23 8.12 19.49
CA GLU A 801 -17.88 8.67 19.44
C GLU A 801 -17.05 7.95 18.35
N PRO A 802 -16.31 8.67 17.49
CA PRO A 802 -15.37 8.02 16.58
C PRO A 802 -14.23 7.40 17.39
N PRO A 803 -13.64 6.27 16.98
CA PRO A 803 -12.38 5.82 17.54
C PRO A 803 -11.34 6.93 17.32
N GLY A 804 -10.78 7.46 18.41
CA GLY A 804 -9.90 8.63 18.38
C GLY A 804 -8.58 8.40 17.64
N GLU A 805 -7.67 9.39 17.69
CA GLU A 805 -6.35 9.40 17.04
C GLU A 805 -5.49 8.17 17.41
N THR A 806 -5.75 7.04 16.75
CA THR A 806 -5.14 5.75 17.06
C THR A 806 -4.61 5.14 15.77
N HIS A 807 -3.27 5.06 15.68
CA HIS A 807 -2.61 4.43 14.54
C HIS A 807 -3.17 3.03 14.28
N GLY A 808 -3.63 2.75 13.06
CA GLY A 808 -4.22 1.46 12.70
C GLY A 808 -3.24 0.29 12.84
N GLN A 809 -1.96 0.53 12.53
CA GLN A 809 -0.88 -0.46 12.53
C GLN A 809 -0.20 -0.60 13.91
N VAL A 810 -0.91 -1.21 14.86
CA VAL A 810 -0.37 -1.58 16.19
C VAL A 810 -0.58 -3.06 16.51
N GLY A 811 0.16 -3.55 17.49
CA GLY A 811 0.18 -4.97 17.89
C GLY A 811 1.53 -5.64 17.62
N THR A 812 1.55 -6.97 17.70
CA THR A 812 2.74 -7.79 17.42
C THR A 812 2.72 -8.24 15.97
N ARG A 813 3.65 -7.75 15.13
CA ARG A 813 3.69 -7.94 13.66
C ARG A 813 3.24 -9.32 13.17
N ARG A 814 3.80 -10.41 13.73
CA ARG A 814 3.50 -11.81 13.36
C ARG A 814 2.01 -12.20 13.44
N TYR A 815 1.23 -11.50 14.28
CA TYR A 815 -0.20 -11.74 14.51
C TYR A 815 -1.10 -10.67 13.85
N MET A 816 -0.52 -9.67 13.18
CA MET A 816 -1.29 -8.65 12.47
C MET A 816 -2.02 -9.24 11.26
N ALA A 817 -3.27 -8.84 11.08
CA ALA A 817 -4.08 -9.19 9.91
C ALA A 817 -3.55 -8.50 8.64
N PRO A 818 -3.86 -9.02 7.43
CA PRO A 818 -3.43 -8.43 6.16
C PRO A 818 -3.66 -6.92 6.07
N GLU A 819 -4.87 -6.46 6.41
CA GLU A 819 -5.26 -5.04 6.37
C GLU A 819 -4.50 -4.16 7.37
N VAL A 820 -3.96 -4.75 8.44
CA VAL A 820 -3.10 -4.06 9.42
C VAL A 820 -1.66 -4.00 8.91
N LEU A 821 -1.18 -5.08 8.28
CA LEU A 821 0.14 -5.13 7.63
C LEU A 821 0.21 -4.15 6.44
N GLU A 822 -0.87 -4.01 5.67
CA GLU A 822 -1.01 -3.02 4.58
C GLU A 822 -1.21 -1.58 5.08
N GLY A 823 -1.53 -1.37 6.36
CA GLY A 823 -1.89 -0.05 6.89
C GLY A 823 -3.26 0.47 6.38
N ALA A 824 -4.04 -0.38 5.71
CA ALA A 824 -5.29 -0.06 5.03
C ALA A 824 -6.57 -0.36 5.86
N ILE A 825 -6.42 -0.56 7.19
CA ILE A 825 -7.54 -0.85 8.08
C ILE A 825 -8.62 0.26 8.07
N ASN A 826 -9.87 -0.14 7.88
CA ASN A 826 -11.03 0.73 8.01
C ASN A 826 -11.25 1.12 9.49
N PHE A 827 -11.42 2.41 9.80
CA PHE A 827 -11.56 2.93 11.17
C PHE A 827 -12.98 2.72 11.76
N GLN A 828 -13.59 1.56 11.50
CA GLN A 828 -14.88 1.14 12.03
C GLN A 828 -14.70 0.09 13.11
N ARG A 829 -15.59 0.08 14.12
CA ARG A 829 -15.60 -0.90 15.22
C ARG A 829 -15.37 -2.32 14.72
N ASP A 830 -16.19 -2.76 13.77
CA ASP A 830 -16.22 -4.16 13.36
C ASP A 830 -14.89 -4.59 12.73
N ALA A 831 -14.24 -3.72 11.94
CA ALA A 831 -12.89 -3.98 11.40
C ALA A 831 -11.84 -4.21 12.50
N PHE A 832 -11.85 -3.43 13.59
CA PHE A 832 -10.98 -3.67 14.73
C PHE A 832 -11.30 -4.98 15.49
N LEU A 833 -12.56 -5.45 15.46
CA LEU A 833 -12.89 -6.78 15.99
C LEU A 833 -12.38 -7.89 15.04
N ARG A 834 -12.43 -7.69 13.72
CA ARG A 834 -11.93 -8.64 12.70
C ARG A 834 -10.42 -8.89 12.75
N ILE A 835 -9.61 -7.93 13.21
CA ILE A 835 -8.16 -8.14 13.34
C ILE A 835 -7.81 -9.07 14.52
N ASP A 836 -8.59 -9.02 15.61
CA ASP A 836 -8.45 -9.98 16.71
C ASP A 836 -8.83 -11.40 16.26
N MET A 837 -9.80 -11.53 15.35
CA MET A 837 -10.24 -12.84 14.83
C MET A 837 -9.17 -13.50 13.96
N TYR A 838 -8.47 -12.71 13.13
CA TYR A 838 -7.31 -13.20 12.39
C TYR A 838 -6.21 -13.71 13.34
N ALA A 839 -5.91 -12.92 14.38
CA ALA A 839 -4.93 -13.29 15.39
C ALA A 839 -5.36 -14.52 16.20
N LEU A 840 -6.66 -14.68 16.49
CA LEU A 840 -7.22 -15.88 17.10
C LEU A 840 -6.98 -17.11 16.23
N GLY A 841 -7.22 -17.05 14.91
CA GLY A 841 -6.95 -18.15 13.99
C GLY A 841 -5.50 -18.64 14.06
N LEU A 842 -4.53 -17.72 14.14
CA LEU A 842 -3.11 -18.06 14.33
C LEU A 842 -2.85 -18.74 15.69
N VAL A 843 -3.48 -18.28 16.77
CA VAL A 843 -3.33 -18.88 18.12
C VAL A 843 -4.00 -20.26 18.21
N LEU A 844 -5.15 -20.44 17.57
CA LEU A 844 -5.82 -21.75 17.45
C LEU A 844 -4.90 -22.75 16.71
N TRP A 845 -4.22 -22.31 15.64
CA TRP A 845 -3.21 -23.12 14.96
C TRP A 845 -2.01 -23.46 15.85
N GLU A 846 -1.51 -22.53 16.69
CA GLU A 846 -0.45 -22.85 17.65
C GLU A 846 -0.85 -24.00 18.61
N VAL A 847 -2.07 -23.99 19.14
CA VAL A 847 -2.58 -25.09 19.98
C VAL A 847 -2.71 -26.39 19.18
N LEU A 848 -3.20 -26.30 17.93
CA LEU A 848 -3.35 -27.43 17.02
C LEU A 848 -2.01 -28.12 16.71
N THR A 849 -0.93 -27.36 16.48
CA THR A 849 0.41 -27.92 16.20
C THR A 849 0.95 -28.80 17.32
N ARG A 850 0.47 -28.59 18.55
CA ARG A 850 0.90 -29.29 19.76
C ARG A 850 -0.11 -30.34 20.24
N CYS A 851 -1.16 -30.61 19.46
CA CYS A 851 -2.14 -31.64 19.77
C CYS A 851 -1.63 -33.04 19.40
N HIS A 852 -1.72 -34.00 20.33
CA HIS A 852 -1.34 -35.40 20.11
C HIS A 852 -2.53 -36.33 19.79
N ALA A 853 -3.65 -35.78 19.32
CA ALA A 853 -4.86 -36.55 18.98
C ALA A 853 -4.89 -37.11 17.55
N ALA A 854 -4.00 -36.63 16.66
CA ALA A 854 -3.80 -37.20 15.33
C ALA A 854 -2.61 -38.18 15.34
N ASP A 855 -2.67 -39.20 14.47
CA ASP A 855 -1.58 -40.16 14.30
C ASP A 855 -0.31 -39.49 13.74
N GLY A 856 0.76 -39.49 14.53
CA GLY A 856 2.08 -39.02 14.11
C GLY A 856 2.91 -38.44 15.27
N PRO A 857 4.18 -38.05 15.00
CA PRO A 857 4.98 -37.27 15.93
C PRO A 857 4.42 -35.84 16.05
N VAL A 858 4.52 -35.26 17.25
CA VAL A 858 4.19 -33.85 17.50
C VAL A 858 5.47 -33.01 17.42
N ASP A 859 5.59 -32.18 16.39
CA ASP A 859 6.73 -31.30 16.15
C ASP A 859 6.99 -30.32 17.31
N GLU A 860 8.22 -29.81 17.40
CA GLU A 860 8.56 -28.72 18.31
C GLU A 860 7.67 -27.48 18.10
N TYR A 861 7.43 -26.74 19.19
CA TYR A 861 6.63 -25.51 19.12
C TYR A 861 7.37 -24.43 18.33
N LEU A 862 6.69 -23.90 17.32
CA LEU A 862 7.13 -22.79 16.48
C LEU A 862 6.04 -21.72 16.44
N LEU A 863 6.44 -20.46 16.36
CA LEU A 863 5.50 -19.35 16.19
C LEU A 863 4.91 -19.37 14.75
N PRO A 864 3.73 -18.77 14.53
CA PRO A 864 3.15 -18.67 13.19
C PRO A 864 4.14 -18.08 12.17
N PHE A 865 4.31 -18.72 11.01
CA PHE A 865 5.28 -18.33 9.97
C PHE A 865 6.78 -18.45 10.34
N GLU A 866 7.19 -18.92 11.53
CA GLU A 866 8.61 -18.96 11.95
C GLU A 866 9.52 -19.79 11.01
N VAL A 867 8.97 -20.82 10.35
CA VAL A 867 9.68 -21.61 9.32
C VAL A 867 10.02 -20.78 8.07
N VAL A 868 9.21 -19.78 7.74
CA VAL A 868 9.30 -19.01 6.48
C VAL A 868 10.10 -17.71 6.67
N VAL A 869 9.83 -16.98 7.76
CA VAL A 869 10.37 -15.63 8.03
C VAL A 869 11.25 -15.58 9.28
N GLY A 870 11.64 -16.73 9.82
CA GLY A 870 12.44 -16.84 11.02
C GLY A 870 11.73 -16.33 12.28
N GLN A 871 12.50 -16.18 13.37
CA GLN A 871 11.97 -15.86 14.69
C GLN A 871 11.64 -14.36 14.89
N HIS A 872 12.28 -13.46 14.15
CA HIS A 872 12.16 -12.00 14.30
C HIS A 872 11.89 -11.30 12.95
N PRO A 873 10.74 -11.55 12.32
CA PRO A 873 10.42 -10.98 11.02
C PRO A 873 10.28 -9.46 11.05
N THR A 874 10.60 -8.84 9.93
CA THR A 874 10.31 -7.43 9.67
C THR A 874 8.81 -7.24 9.36
N LEU A 875 8.39 -6.01 9.02
CA LEU A 875 7.01 -5.79 8.55
C LEU A 875 6.85 -6.32 7.12
N GLU A 876 7.87 -6.12 6.30
CA GLU A 876 7.94 -6.47 4.88
C GLU A 876 7.96 -7.99 4.67
N ASP A 877 8.70 -8.73 5.52
CA ASP A 877 8.67 -10.21 5.56
C ASP A 877 7.24 -10.74 5.68
N LEU A 878 6.43 -10.10 6.53
CA LEU A 878 5.06 -10.49 6.81
C LEU A 878 4.08 -9.92 5.78
N GLN A 879 4.29 -8.73 5.23
CA GLN A 879 3.54 -8.27 4.05
C GLN A 879 3.75 -9.25 2.88
N GLU A 880 4.99 -9.58 2.54
CA GLU A 880 5.32 -10.49 1.45
C GLU A 880 4.68 -11.88 1.64
N VAL A 881 4.73 -12.43 2.86
CA VAL A 881 4.17 -13.77 3.14
C VAL A 881 2.65 -13.75 3.34
N VAL A 882 2.10 -12.83 4.14
CA VAL A 882 0.69 -12.82 4.58
C VAL A 882 -0.23 -12.05 3.63
N VAL A 883 0.27 -10.96 3.02
CA VAL A 883 -0.47 -10.06 2.14
C VAL A 883 -0.26 -10.44 0.68
N HIS A 884 0.97 -10.38 0.17
CA HIS A 884 1.26 -10.56 -1.26
C HIS A 884 1.14 -12.03 -1.68
N LYS A 885 1.83 -12.94 -1.00
CA LYS A 885 1.73 -14.40 -1.25
C LYS A 885 0.47 -15.03 -0.64
N LYS A 886 -0.26 -14.31 0.22
CA LYS A 886 -1.48 -14.78 0.93
C LYS A 886 -1.29 -16.15 1.61
N MET A 887 -0.08 -16.41 2.13
CA MET A 887 0.24 -17.65 2.83
C MET A 887 -0.41 -17.67 4.21
N ARG A 888 -0.62 -18.89 4.71
CA ARG A 888 -1.06 -19.19 6.08
C ARG A 888 -0.16 -20.28 6.67
N PRO A 889 -0.08 -20.42 8.00
CA PRO A 889 0.62 -21.54 8.63
C PRO A 889 0.05 -22.88 8.17
N THR A 890 0.93 -23.84 7.84
CA THR A 890 0.52 -25.09 7.17
C THR A 890 -0.40 -25.94 8.03
N ILE A 891 -1.53 -26.37 7.46
CA ILE A 891 -2.40 -27.41 8.02
C ILE A 891 -1.90 -28.78 7.54
N LYS A 892 -1.64 -29.70 8.47
CA LYS A 892 -1.11 -31.03 8.14
C LYS A 892 -2.24 -31.98 7.75
N GLU A 893 -2.04 -32.76 6.69
CA GLU A 893 -3.00 -33.79 6.24
C GLU A 893 -3.38 -34.81 7.33
N VAL A 894 -2.50 -35.07 8.31
CA VAL A 894 -2.80 -35.98 9.43
C VAL A 894 -3.89 -35.43 10.37
N TRP A 895 -4.05 -34.11 10.47
CA TRP A 895 -5.11 -33.49 11.28
C TRP A 895 -6.49 -33.65 10.62
N LEU A 896 -6.53 -33.56 9.28
CA LEU A 896 -7.75 -33.72 8.48
C LEU A 896 -8.33 -35.15 8.50
N LYS A 897 -7.58 -36.14 9.03
CA LYS A 897 -8.03 -37.53 9.17
C LYS A 897 -8.81 -37.81 10.46
N HIS A 898 -8.85 -36.86 11.38
CA HIS A 898 -9.59 -36.97 12.65
C HIS A 898 -10.76 -35.98 12.64
N ASP A 899 -11.99 -36.48 12.60
CA ASP A 899 -13.22 -35.69 12.35
C ASP A 899 -13.32 -34.39 13.18
N GLY A 900 -12.92 -34.43 14.45
CA GLY A 900 -12.90 -33.24 15.32
C GLY A 900 -11.80 -32.22 14.95
N LEU A 901 -10.63 -32.70 14.54
CA LEU A 901 -9.50 -31.84 14.16
C LEU A 901 -9.72 -31.24 12.76
N ALA A 902 -10.42 -31.94 11.87
CA ALA A 902 -10.85 -31.40 10.58
C ALA A 902 -11.79 -30.18 10.74
N GLN A 903 -12.86 -30.30 11.54
CA GLN A 903 -13.74 -29.17 11.86
C GLN A 903 -13.02 -28.02 12.59
N PHE A 904 -11.99 -28.36 13.38
CA PHE A 904 -11.14 -27.36 14.01
C PHE A 904 -10.24 -26.64 13.00
N CYS A 905 -9.72 -27.35 11.98
CA CYS A 905 -8.98 -26.76 10.85
C CYS A 905 -9.86 -25.79 10.05
N GLU A 906 -11.10 -26.18 9.71
CA GLU A 906 -12.07 -25.29 9.06
C GLU A 906 -12.34 -24.03 9.91
N THR A 907 -12.45 -24.19 11.23
CA THR A 907 -12.63 -23.05 12.15
C THR A 907 -11.39 -22.15 12.21
N VAL A 908 -10.18 -22.71 12.09
CA VAL A 908 -8.93 -21.92 11.95
C VAL A 908 -8.92 -21.15 10.63
N GLU A 909 -9.33 -21.79 9.53
CA GLU A 909 -9.36 -21.20 8.20
C GLU A 909 -10.35 -20.04 8.10
N ASP A 910 -11.59 -20.23 8.57
CA ASP A 910 -12.60 -19.17 8.65
C ASP A 910 -12.22 -18.05 9.65
N CYS A 911 -11.27 -18.27 10.58
CA CYS A 911 -10.78 -17.20 11.46
C CYS A 911 -9.75 -16.30 10.77
N TRP A 912 -8.83 -16.88 9.98
CA TRP A 912 -7.70 -16.17 9.39
C TRP A 912 -7.89 -15.82 7.91
N ASP A 913 -9.13 -15.76 7.42
CA ASP A 913 -9.44 -15.38 6.04
C ASP A 913 -8.72 -14.07 5.66
N HIS A 914 -8.31 -13.98 4.40
CA HIS A 914 -7.66 -12.79 3.88
C HIS A 914 -8.63 -11.61 3.81
N ASP A 915 -9.90 -11.85 3.47
CA ASP A 915 -10.97 -10.86 3.64
C ASP A 915 -11.34 -10.74 5.13
N ALA A 916 -11.40 -9.51 5.65
CA ALA A 916 -11.79 -9.24 7.03
C ALA A 916 -13.29 -9.50 7.28
N GLU A 917 -14.15 -9.22 6.31
CA GLU A 917 -15.60 -9.37 6.47
C GLU A 917 -16.05 -10.83 6.51
N ALA A 918 -15.34 -11.70 5.76
CA ALA A 918 -15.56 -13.15 5.72
C ALA A 918 -15.25 -13.88 7.03
N ARG A 919 -14.43 -13.29 7.93
CA ARG A 919 -13.99 -13.97 9.16
C ARG A 919 -15.13 -14.30 10.10
N LEU A 920 -14.98 -15.33 10.93
CA LEU A 920 -15.92 -15.60 12.03
C LEU A 920 -15.96 -14.47 13.06
N SER A 921 -17.02 -14.44 13.88
CA SER A 921 -17.02 -13.70 15.15
C SER A 921 -16.52 -14.61 16.28
N ALA A 922 -16.00 -14.03 17.36
CA ALA A 922 -15.52 -14.82 18.51
C ALA A 922 -16.62 -15.69 19.14
N GLY A 923 -17.87 -15.20 19.15
CA GLY A 923 -19.04 -15.99 19.60
C GLY A 923 -19.31 -17.20 18.72
N CYS A 924 -19.22 -17.07 17.39
CA CYS A 924 -19.36 -18.22 16.48
C CYS A 924 -18.23 -19.25 16.67
N VAL A 925 -17.01 -18.82 17.00
CA VAL A 925 -15.88 -19.73 17.30
C VAL A 925 -16.11 -20.48 18.62
N GLU A 926 -16.56 -19.78 19.67
CA GLU A 926 -16.90 -20.39 20.97
C GLU A 926 -17.98 -21.47 20.80
N GLU A 927 -19.04 -21.16 20.06
CA GLU A 927 -20.13 -22.10 19.80
C GLU A 927 -19.65 -23.31 19.00
N ARG A 928 -18.92 -23.10 17.89
CA ARG A 928 -18.36 -24.20 17.07
C ARG A 928 -17.48 -25.12 17.90
N ILE A 929 -16.56 -24.60 18.70
CA ILE A 929 -15.68 -25.42 19.55
C ILE A 929 -16.49 -26.17 20.61
N SER A 930 -17.50 -25.53 21.22
CA SER A 930 -18.41 -26.20 22.16
C SER A 930 -19.21 -27.34 21.51
N GLN A 931 -19.64 -27.19 20.26
CA GLN A 931 -20.32 -28.24 19.49
C GLN A 931 -19.36 -29.39 19.14
N ILE A 932 -18.17 -29.10 18.63
CA ILE A 932 -17.10 -30.06 18.32
C ILE A 932 -16.76 -30.93 19.56
N ARG A 933 -16.59 -30.29 20.72
CA ARG A 933 -16.33 -30.95 22.02
C ARG A 933 -17.47 -31.90 22.43
N ARG A 934 -18.73 -31.52 22.20
CA ARG A 934 -19.91 -32.36 22.51
C ARG A 934 -20.00 -33.56 21.57
N HIS A 935 -19.77 -33.37 20.27
CA HIS A 935 -19.85 -34.46 19.28
C HIS A 935 -18.76 -35.52 19.49
N ALA A 936 -17.53 -35.09 19.79
CA ALA A 936 -16.44 -36.00 20.13
C ALA A 936 -16.70 -36.83 21.40
N SER A 937 -17.58 -36.38 22.31
CA SER A 937 -17.93 -37.13 23.53
C SER A 937 -18.96 -38.25 23.29
N ILE A 938 -19.57 -38.33 22.10
CA ILE A 938 -20.61 -39.30 21.76
C ILE A 938 -20.05 -40.53 21.03
N GLN A 939 -18.92 -40.39 20.33
CA GLN A 939 -18.22 -41.51 19.67
C GLN A 939 -17.18 -42.13 20.61
N GLY A 940 -17.57 -43.19 21.33
CA GLY A 940 -16.64 -44.04 22.07
C GLY A 940 -15.71 -44.85 21.15
N PRO A 941 -14.59 -45.38 21.65
CA PRO A 941 -13.55 -45.99 20.83
C PRO A 941 -14.03 -47.27 20.12
N PRO A 942 -13.61 -47.52 18.86
CA PRO A 942 -14.03 -48.70 18.12
C PRO A 942 -13.39 -49.98 18.69
N THR A 943 -14.22 -51.00 18.92
CA THR A 943 -13.77 -52.35 19.25
C THR A 943 -13.07 -53.00 18.05
N PRO A 944 -11.93 -53.69 18.24
CA PRO A 944 -11.19 -54.26 17.12
C PRO A 944 -11.87 -55.53 16.62
N LEU A 945 -12.44 -55.48 15.41
CA LEU A 945 -12.98 -56.65 14.72
C LEU A 945 -11.96 -57.23 13.72
N VAL A 946 -11.80 -58.54 13.84
CA VAL A 946 -10.79 -59.37 13.17
C VAL A 946 -10.99 -59.40 11.65
N SER A 947 -9.89 -59.30 10.90
CA SER A 947 -9.89 -59.48 9.45
C SER A 947 -10.11 -60.94 9.05
N SER A 948 -10.88 -61.16 7.98
CA SER A 948 -10.95 -62.44 7.27
C SER A 948 -11.20 -62.16 5.78
N PRO A 949 -10.40 -62.72 4.86
CA PRO A 949 -10.47 -62.37 3.44
C PRO A 949 -11.49 -63.24 2.70
N VAL A 950 -12.29 -62.66 1.81
CA VAL A 950 -13.09 -63.43 0.85
C VAL A 950 -12.97 -62.86 -0.57
N THR A 951 -12.81 -63.80 -1.50
CA THR A 951 -12.49 -63.70 -2.93
C THR A 951 -13.57 -63.02 -3.78
N MET A 952 -13.15 -62.49 -4.94
CA MET A 952 -14.04 -61.99 -6.00
C MET A 952 -15.00 -63.07 -6.55
N VAL A 953 -16.26 -62.69 -6.78
CA VAL A 953 -17.16 -63.30 -7.77
C VAL A 953 -18.02 -62.20 -8.42
N THR A 954 -18.36 -62.38 -9.69
CA THR A 954 -19.08 -61.43 -10.56
C THR A 954 -20.61 -61.64 -10.58
N ASN A 955 -21.29 -60.68 -11.23
CA ASN A 955 -22.61 -60.76 -11.90
C ASN A 955 -23.92 -60.46 -11.14
N VAL A 956 -24.52 -59.32 -11.52
CA VAL A 956 -25.81 -59.20 -12.25
C VAL A 956 -27.13 -59.68 -11.58
N ASP A 957 -27.97 -58.68 -11.30
CA ASP A 957 -29.44 -58.62 -11.39
C ASP A 957 -30.44 -59.25 -10.39
N LEU A 958 -31.57 -58.53 -10.29
CA LEU A 958 -32.96 -58.92 -9.97
C LEU A 958 -33.45 -59.10 -8.50
N THR A 959 -34.06 -58.00 -8.03
CA THR A 959 -35.44 -57.91 -7.50
C THR A 959 -35.95 -58.79 -6.34
N SER A 960 -36.15 -58.09 -5.21
CA SER A 960 -37.44 -57.86 -4.52
C SER A 960 -38.13 -58.94 -3.67
N LYS A 961 -38.83 -58.42 -2.64
CA LYS A 961 -39.93 -58.98 -1.84
C LYS A 961 -39.52 -59.92 -0.70
N GLU A 962 -39.70 -59.48 0.56
CA GLU A 962 -40.91 -59.66 1.39
C GLU A 962 -41.06 -61.14 1.85
N THR A 963 -41.34 -61.50 3.10
CA THR A 963 -42.02 -60.78 4.18
C THR A 963 -41.84 -61.49 5.53
N ARG A 964 -42.17 -60.79 6.64
CA ARG A 964 -42.50 -61.33 8.00
C ARG A 964 -41.31 -61.90 8.79
N THR A 965 -41.24 -61.71 10.11
CA THR A 965 -42.19 -61.12 11.09
C THR A 965 -41.55 -60.02 11.91
#